data_AF-A0A1I3W393-F1
#
_entry.id   AF-A0A1I3W393-F1
#
_cell.length_a   1.000
_cell.length_b   1.000
_cell.length_c   1.000
_cell.angle_alpha   90.00
_cell.angle_beta   90.00
_cell.angle_gamma   90.00
#
_symmetry.space_group_name_H-M   'P 1'
#
loop_
_entity.id
_entity.type
_entity.pdbx_description
1 polymer ?
#
loop_
_entity_poly.entity_id
_entity_poly.type
_entity_poly.pdbx_seq_one_letter_code
_entity_poly.pdbx_strand_id
1 'polypeptide(L)'
;MGPISVLPMILAVLVVAGLFFAPCDSVYAAVNSAQKVRLQLKWRHQFQFAGYYAAVTQGFFEDEGLQVELLEGSPGIDPATRLVAGEAEFAVDSPASLIKRQEGSPLVALAAIFQHSPSVMMTLKESRLDSPHDLRGKRIMMTSATDPECLAMLVSEGVALESVTLVPHSWSIDDLVSGKVDAMSAYLTSEPYHMQERGVPAAFIRPINYGVDFYGDCLVSTEEQVQKHPERVEAFLRAVQRGWRYAMENPQELAQLIRVRYSSELSMEHLLFEAKTMRRLIRPDFVEIGHMNPERWRYIANLYVKLGMMAPDYDLSGFLYPEFKENLLARKQQAIRTTLIVLGIILFVGTGITAMLFFFNARLSRQVHERTAALSASERSFRAFFEMASVGVVQFEGGAQRFIKVNQKFSELMGYSPAELSQLSPRDLIYPDDWQASVDTMQSLAARTHKEITLEKRYVRKDGAVFWGQATISPLWGKGDHPEFYLAVVRDITMRKKAEEKLMLAAKVFENTVEGIVVTDAHGTIEQVNPGFSIITGYTPQEAVGGNPRILKSDRHPQHFYQEMWAKLVADGHWAGEIWNRRKNGESYPEWLTISAIRNDAGEITNYVSIFHDITELKRQQDALEYQAQHDALTGLPNRILLGDRLRMALAQLERSNGKLALLFFDLDNFKTINDGLGHGVGDALLVELSRRMEKLLRSGDTLARLGGDEFLVLLPEIESVDAASHIANRMLDALKTPFHHGDVEYFVTASIGVTIAPDDGSEGSKLIKNADMAMYRAKSMGRNNYQYFTPEMDVAAHRRISMEYKLRKAIEAQEFELFYQPLVHIQSGEILGAEALIRWRSDGKLISPAEFIPLAEDSGLILPLGDWVLRTAAHQAKLWQDAGHDLTMSVNISSRQFSGTDLVLTLREVLLHTDLRPGKLYFEITESMLMGDVSKAETTLLNLREAGGTFFLDDFGTGYSSLSYLKRLPIDGLKIDRSFVKDITDDPDSRAIVAAIVSMAQTLNLRLVAEGVETQAQRSLLASMGPIVLQGYLASRPVPAQEFEELLAKGVLLSPLVG
;
A
#
# COMPACT_ATOMS: atom_id res chain seq x y z
N MET A 1 15.58 64.19 -35.75
CA MET A 1 14.14 63.97 -35.59
C MET A 1 13.94 62.66 -36.28
N GLY A 2 13.76 61.58 -35.52
CA GLY A 2 14.08 60.23 -35.99
C GLY A 2 15.48 59.84 -35.56
N PRO A 3 15.63 59.26 -34.36
CA PRO A 3 16.93 58.96 -33.79
C PRO A 3 17.65 57.83 -34.54
N ILE A 4 18.95 58.01 -34.79
CA ILE A 4 19.88 56.88 -34.71
C ILE A 4 19.76 56.36 -33.29
N SER A 5 18.96 55.32 -33.24
CA SER A 5 18.67 54.51 -32.10
C SER A 5 19.99 54.16 -31.40
N VAL A 6 20.03 54.38 -30.09
CA VAL A 6 21.01 53.73 -29.21
C VAL A 6 20.74 52.20 -29.16
N LEU A 7 19.58 51.79 -29.72
CA LEU A 7 19.07 50.43 -29.78
C LEU A 7 20.05 49.39 -30.35
N PRO A 8 20.84 49.53 -31.43
CA PRO A 8 21.71 48.43 -31.87
C PRO A 8 22.91 48.22 -30.94
N MET A 9 23.33 49.23 -30.16
CA MET A 9 24.38 49.05 -29.14
C MET A 9 23.83 48.57 -27.80
N ILE A 10 22.66 49.07 -27.40
CA ILE A 10 21.91 48.49 -26.28
C ILE A 10 21.46 47.07 -26.63
N LEU A 11 21.17 46.74 -27.89
CA LEU A 11 20.84 45.40 -28.37
C LEU A 11 22.10 44.54 -28.51
N ALA A 12 23.28 45.09 -28.83
CA ALA A 12 24.52 44.31 -28.73
C ALA A 12 24.85 43.96 -27.26
N VAL A 13 24.69 44.92 -26.34
CA VAL A 13 24.85 44.68 -24.90
C VAL A 13 23.74 43.80 -24.34
N LEU A 14 22.48 43.92 -24.78
CA LEU A 14 21.35 43.08 -24.38
C LEU A 14 21.29 41.75 -25.15
N VAL A 15 22.02 41.57 -26.24
CA VAL A 15 22.22 40.25 -26.86
C VAL A 15 23.34 39.53 -26.14
N VAL A 16 24.47 40.18 -25.81
CA VAL A 16 25.51 39.54 -24.99
C VAL A 16 25.05 39.32 -23.54
N ALA A 17 24.38 40.29 -22.92
CA ALA A 17 23.79 40.13 -21.59
C ALA A 17 22.50 39.30 -21.64
N GLY A 18 21.70 39.32 -22.70
CA GLY A 18 20.52 38.46 -22.86
C GLY A 18 20.86 37.02 -23.24
N LEU A 19 22.05 36.75 -23.78
CA LEU A 19 22.60 35.40 -23.92
C LEU A 19 23.10 34.82 -22.59
N PHE A 20 23.26 35.64 -21.53
CA PHE A 20 23.72 35.19 -20.20
C PHE A 20 22.78 35.53 -19.02
N PHE A 21 21.78 36.37 -19.22
CA PHE A 21 20.67 36.70 -18.32
C PHE A 21 19.31 36.56 -19.04
N ALA A 22 19.21 35.62 -19.99
CA ALA A 22 17.91 34.99 -20.20
C ALA A 22 17.53 34.29 -18.88
N PRO A 23 16.28 34.40 -18.39
CA PRO A 23 15.79 33.41 -17.43
C PRO A 23 15.89 32.03 -18.10
N CYS A 24 16.07 30.97 -17.32
CA CYS A 24 16.04 29.60 -17.83
C CYS A 24 14.59 29.14 -18.10
N ASP A 25 13.80 30.02 -18.73
CA ASP A 25 12.37 29.94 -19.03
C ASP A 25 12.10 30.44 -20.46
N SER A 26 12.94 30.06 -21.44
CA SER A 26 12.58 30.14 -22.87
C SER A 26 13.48 29.29 -23.79
N VAL A 27 13.65 27.99 -23.50
CA VAL A 27 13.79 26.98 -24.58
C VAL A 27 12.41 26.37 -24.88
N TYR A 28 11.43 27.26 -25.07
CA TYR A 28 10.07 26.95 -25.53
C TYR A 28 9.73 27.79 -26.76
N ALA A 29 10.56 27.67 -27.79
CA ALA A 29 10.30 28.18 -29.14
C ALA A 29 11.05 27.38 -30.22
N ALA A 30 11.27 26.09 -29.99
CA ALA A 30 11.40 25.14 -31.10
C ALA A 30 10.03 24.45 -31.25
N VAL A 31 9.46 24.51 -32.46
CA VAL A 31 8.35 23.62 -32.85
C VAL A 31 8.95 22.23 -33.06
N ASN A 32 9.31 21.60 -31.94
CA ASN A 32 9.73 20.22 -31.91
C ASN A 32 8.47 19.37 -31.73
N SER A 33 8.28 18.42 -32.64
CA SER A 33 7.26 17.38 -32.52
C SER A 33 7.25 16.79 -31.11
N ALA A 34 6.06 16.69 -30.49
CA ALA A 34 5.88 16.09 -29.18
C ALA A 34 6.64 14.75 -29.10
N GLN A 35 7.40 14.54 -28.03
CA GLN A 35 8.27 13.38 -27.93
C GLN A 35 7.42 12.12 -27.86
N LYS A 36 7.55 11.24 -28.86
CA LYS A 36 6.83 9.97 -28.87
C LYS A 36 7.40 9.04 -27.80
N VAL A 37 6.51 8.51 -26.99
CA VAL A 37 6.81 7.69 -25.81
C VAL A 37 5.77 6.57 -25.75
N ARG A 38 6.18 5.35 -25.41
CA ARG A 38 5.30 4.19 -25.26
C ARG A 38 5.25 3.77 -23.79
N LEU A 39 4.04 3.57 -23.28
CA LEU A 39 3.77 2.97 -21.97
C LEU A 39 3.21 1.56 -22.17
N GLN A 40 3.93 0.54 -21.70
CA GLN A 40 3.43 -0.84 -21.66
C GLN A 40 2.54 -1.06 -20.43
N LEU A 41 1.28 -1.43 -20.65
CA LEU A 41 0.37 -1.89 -19.60
C LEU A 41 0.61 -3.38 -19.32
N LYS A 42 0.36 -3.84 -18.09
CA LYS A 42 0.48 -5.27 -17.73
C LYS A 42 -0.74 -6.11 -18.12
N TRP A 43 -1.91 -5.51 -18.23
CA TRP A 43 -3.18 -6.17 -18.56
C TRP A 43 -3.92 -5.46 -19.70
N ARG A 44 -5.07 -6.02 -20.09
CA ARG A 44 -5.99 -5.45 -21.07
C ARG A 44 -6.57 -4.12 -20.61
N HIS A 45 -7.21 -3.40 -21.52
CA HIS A 45 -7.85 -2.12 -21.24
C HIS A 45 -8.95 -2.23 -20.16
N GLN A 46 -8.66 -1.74 -18.96
CA GLN A 46 -9.51 -1.78 -17.77
C GLN A 46 -9.27 -0.56 -16.86
N PHE A 47 -10.12 -0.32 -15.85
CA PHE A 47 -10.05 0.88 -15.01
C PHE A 47 -8.75 0.97 -14.19
N GLN A 48 -8.05 -0.16 -13.96
CA GLN A 48 -6.69 -0.20 -13.39
C GLN A 48 -5.68 0.75 -14.06
N PHE A 49 -5.93 1.20 -15.30
CA PHE A 49 -5.07 2.11 -16.03
C PHE A 49 -5.70 3.49 -16.29
N ALA A 50 -6.81 3.82 -15.61
CA ALA A 50 -7.61 5.03 -15.83
C ALA A 50 -6.81 6.34 -15.75
N GLY A 51 -5.82 6.45 -14.85
CA GLY A 51 -4.96 7.64 -14.79
C GLY A 51 -4.15 7.89 -16.06
N TYR A 52 -3.74 6.83 -16.76
CA TYR A 52 -3.02 6.95 -18.04
C TYR A 52 -3.97 7.35 -19.18
N TYR A 53 -5.19 6.79 -19.22
CA TYR A 53 -6.21 7.21 -20.19
C TYR A 53 -6.68 8.65 -19.98
N ALA A 54 -6.79 9.09 -18.73
CA ALA A 54 -7.05 10.48 -18.36
C ALA A 54 -5.90 11.40 -18.83
N ALA A 55 -4.65 11.04 -18.55
CA ALA A 55 -3.50 11.83 -18.96
C ALA A 55 -3.35 11.98 -20.49
N VAL A 56 -3.74 10.95 -21.26
CA VAL A 56 -3.83 11.03 -22.74
C VAL A 56 -5.03 11.87 -23.20
N THR A 57 -6.21 11.69 -22.59
CA THR A 57 -7.46 12.28 -23.09
C THR A 57 -7.63 13.74 -22.70
N GLN A 58 -7.20 14.11 -21.49
CA GLN A 58 -7.25 15.49 -20.99
C GLN A 58 -6.03 16.33 -21.44
N GLY A 59 -5.19 15.80 -22.34
CA GLY A 59 -4.02 16.50 -22.87
C GLY A 59 -2.86 16.65 -21.89
N PHE A 60 -2.88 16.04 -20.69
CA PHE A 60 -1.85 16.26 -19.67
C PHE A 60 -0.45 15.81 -20.09
N PHE A 61 -0.35 14.80 -20.97
CA PHE A 61 0.94 14.47 -21.61
C PHE A 61 1.36 15.51 -22.67
N GLU A 62 0.40 16.05 -23.43
CA GLU A 62 0.67 17.06 -24.48
C GLU A 62 1.10 18.40 -23.87
N ASP A 63 0.49 18.82 -22.75
CA ASP A 63 0.90 19.96 -21.91
C ASP A 63 2.38 19.87 -21.48
N GLU A 64 2.85 18.65 -21.23
CA GLU A 64 4.22 18.32 -20.81
C GLU A 64 5.13 17.97 -22.01
N GLY A 65 4.68 18.19 -23.25
CA GLY A 65 5.44 18.02 -24.49
C GLY A 65 5.60 16.56 -24.98
N LEU A 66 4.80 15.63 -24.45
CA LEU A 66 4.87 14.20 -24.72
C LEU A 66 3.67 13.71 -25.55
N GLN A 67 3.94 12.83 -26.52
CA GLN A 67 2.91 12.06 -27.21
C GLN A 67 3.00 10.60 -26.76
N VAL A 68 2.10 10.20 -25.87
CA VAL A 68 2.12 8.86 -25.26
C VAL A 68 1.21 7.89 -26.00
N GLU A 69 1.79 6.80 -26.47
CA GLU A 69 1.12 5.61 -26.97
C GLU A 69 0.98 4.58 -25.85
N LEU A 70 -0.23 4.04 -25.66
CA LEU A 70 -0.52 3.04 -24.63
C LEU A 70 -0.54 1.66 -25.29
N LEU A 71 0.42 0.80 -24.93
CA LEU A 71 0.49 -0.57 -25.42
C LEU A 71 -0.29 -1.48 -24.48
N GLU A 72 -1.29 -2.17 -25.00
CA GLU A 72 -2.10 -3.10 -24.21
C GLU A 72 -1.28 -4.31 -23.71
N GLY A 73 -1.57 -4.78 -22.50
CA GLY A 73 -0.99 -5.98 -21.92
C GLY A 73 -1.90 -7.20 -22.05
N SER A 74 -1.36 -8.38 -21.80
CA SER A 74 -2.12 -9.63 -21.77
C SER A 74 -1.37 -10.69 -20.96
N PRO A 75 -2.05 -11.76 -20.48
CA PRO A 75 -1.39 -12.89 -19.84
C PRO A 75 -0.27 -13.45 -20.73
N GLY A 76 0.99 -13.38 -20.25
CA GLY A 76 2.18 -13.78 -20.98
C GLY A 76 3.03 -12.65 -21.58
N ILE A 77 2.60 -11.39 -21.51
CA ILE A 77 3.47 -10.23 -21.77
C ILE A 77 4.12 -9.78 -20.46
N ASP A 78 5.44 -9.93 -20.34
CA ASP A 78 6.20 -9.30 -19.26
C ASP A 78 6.53 -7.83 -19.63
N PRO A 79 6.02 -6.82 -18.88
CA PRO A 79 6.31 -5.42 -19.14
C PRO A 79 7.79 -5.05 -18.97
N ALA A 80 8.51 -5.71 -18.07
CA ALA A 80 9.94 -5.47 -17.86
C ALA A 80 10.79 -5.95 -19.06
N THR A 81 10.43 -7.08 -19.68
CA THR A 81 11.12 -7.53 -20.90
C THR A 81 10.95 -6.51 -22.04
N ARG A 82 9.78 -5.89 -22.17
CA ARG A 82 9.51 -4.83 -23.17
C ARG A 82 10.34 -3.57 -22.92
N LEU A 83 10.54 -3.18 -21.65
CA LEU A 83 11.46 -2.10 -21.27
C LEU A 83 12.91 -2.40 -21.66
N VAL A 84 13.42 -3.59 -21.30
CA VAL A 84 14.81 -3.98 -21.56
C VAL A 84 15.07 -4.14 -23.07
N ALA A 85 14.07 -4.55 -23.85
CA ALA A 85 14.14 -4.62 -25.32
C ALA A 85 14.06 -3.24 -26.02
N GLY A 86 13.76 -2.15 -25.30
CA GLY A 86 13.54 -0.83 -25.91
C GLY A 86 12.22 -0.72 -26.70
N GLU A 87 11.27 -1.62 -26.44
CA GLU A 87 9.94 -1.63 -27.08
C GLU A 87 8.95 -0.69 -26.37
N ALA A 88 9.25 -0.31 -25.13
CA ALA A 88 8.59 0.77 -24.40
C ALA A 88 9.60 1.56 -23.58
N GLU A 89 9.31 2.85 -23.33
CA GLU A 89 10.14 3.70 -22.48
C GLU A 89 9.67 3.69 -21.01
N PHE A 90 8.40 3.37 -20.78
CA PHE A 90 7.79 3.20 -19.46
C PHE A 90 6.92 1.95 -19.44
N ALA A 91 6.74 1.35 -18.27
CA ALA A 91 5.81 0.23 -18.09
C ALA A 91 5.12 0.28 -16.72
N VAL A 92 3.93 -0.33 -16.65
CA VAL A 92 3.26 -0.66 -15.39
C VAL A 92 3.60 -2.11 -15.05
N ASP A 93 4.25 -2.33 -13.91
CA ASP A 93 4.59 -3.65 -13.37
C ASP A 93 4.18 -3.69 -11.89
N SER A 94 4.76 -4.62 -11.13
CA SER A 94 4.57 -4.88 -9.71
C SER A 94 5.90 -4.73 -8.95
N PRO A 95 5.94 -4.91 -7.62
CA PRO A 95 7.20 -5.01 -6.89
C PRO A 95 8.11 -6.16 -7.33
N ALA A 96 7.61 -7.16 -8.09
CA ALA A 96 8.44 -8.23 -8.65
C ALA A 96 9.47 -7.72 -9.67
N SER A 97 9.32 -6.49 -10.17
CA SER A 97 10.37 -5.79 -10.93
C SER A 97 11.71 -5.68 -10.19
N LEU A 98 11.70 -5.73 -8.84
CA LEU A 98 12.92 -5.78 -8.03
C LEU A 98 13.67 -7.13 -8.16
N ILE A 99 12.96 -8.25 -8.31
CA ILE A 99 13.58 -9.57 -8.57
C ILE A 99 14.36 -9.49 -9.89
N LYS A 100 13.69 -9.01 -10.94
CA LYS A 100 14.28 -8.83 -12.29
C LYS A 100 15.48 -7.88 -12.29
N ARG A 101 15.48 -6.87 -11.40
CA ARG A 101 16.62 -5.97 -11.17
C ARG A 101 17.82 -6.72 -10.59
N GLN A 102 17.62 -7.56 -9.58
CA GLN A 102 18.69 -8.39 -9.00
C GLN A 102 19.21 -9.44 -10.01
N GLU A 103 18.36 -9.92 -10.90
CA GLU A 103 18.74 -10.79 -12.04
C GLU A 103 19.50 -10.05 -13.16
N GLY A 104 19.76 -8.74 -13.00
CA GLY A 104 20.59 -7.94 -13.91
C GLY A 104 19.84 -7.02 -14.87
N SER A 105 18.50 -6.93 -14.78
CA SER A 105 17.73 -5.99 -15.60
C SER A 105 17.97 -4.53 -15.13
N PRO A 106 18.25 -3.57 -16.03
CA PRO A 106 18.56 -2.18 -15.67
C PRO A 106 17.29 -1.37 -15.33
N LEU A 107 16.44 -1.86 -14.43
CA LEU A 107 15.13 -1.30 -14.08
C LEU A 107 15.23 -0.29 -12.92
N VAL A 108 14.36 0.72 -12.96
CA VAL A 108 14.15 1.73 -11.92
C VAL A 108 12.66 1.86 -11.63
N ALA A 109 12.26 1.72 -10.37
CA ALA A 109 10.94 2.08 -9.89
C ALA A 109 10.81 3.60 -9.81
N LEU A 110 9.85 4.15 -10.58
CA LEU A 110 9.60 5.58 -10.68
C LEU A 110 8.55 6.07 -9.67
N ALA A 111 7.49 5.28 -9.49
CA ALA A 111 6.33 5.65 -8.68
C ALA A 111 5.50 4.40 -8.30
N ALA A 112 4.99 4.34 -7.06
CA ALA A 112 3.97 3.36 -6.67
C ALA A 112 2.57 3.99 -6.78
N ILE A 113 1.75 3.49 -7.69
CA ILE A 113 0.39 3.99 -7.92
C ILE A 113 -0.55 3.40 -6.89
N PHE A 114 -0.49 2.09 -6.66
CA PHE A 114 -1.31 1.41 -5.65
C PHE A 114 -0.50 1.26 -4.36
N GLN A 115 -0.94 1.92 -3.30
CA GLN A 115 -0.30 1.92 -1.99
C GLN A 115 -0.47 0.61 -1.22
N HIS A 116 -1.41 -0.24 -1.63
CA HIS A 116 -1.58 -1.62 -1.19
C HIS A 116 -1.90 -2.53 -2.40
N SER A 117 -1.34 -3.74 -2.43
CA SER A 117 -1.58 -4.70 -3.51
C SER A 117 -3.06 -5.14 -3.57
N PRO A 118 -3.66 -5.25 -4.78
CA PRO A 118 -4.98 -5.83 -4.97
C PRO A 118 -5.01 -7.36 -4.79
N SER A 119 -3.86 -8.04 -4.69
CA SER A 119 -3.75 -9.50 -4.62
C SER A 119 -4.40 -10.08 -3.35
N VAL A 120 -5.24 -11.10 -3.52
CA VAL A 120 -5.91 -11.85 -2.45
C VAL A 120 -6.05 -13.33 -2.80
N MET A 121 -6.21 -14.16 -1.78
CA MET A 121 -6.66 -15.54 -1.95
C MET A 121 -8.19 -15.57 -1.82
N MET A 122 -8.88 -16.00 -2.86
CA MET A 122 -10.34 -16.11 -2.94
C MET A 122 -10.79 -17.56 -2.72
N THR A 123 -11.81 -17.74 -1.90
CA THR A 123 -12.43 -19.03 -1.57
C THR A 123 -13.96 -18.93 -1.71
N LEU A 124 -14.67 -20.05 -1.80
CA LEU A 124 -16.13 -20.04 -1.71
C LEU A 124 -16.55 -19.83 -0.25
N LYS A 125 -17.46 -18.89 0.03
CA LYS A 125 -17.87 -18.57 1.41
C LYS A 125 -18.49 -19.75 2.15
N GLU A 126 -19.11 -20.68 1.43
CA GLU A 126 -19.67 -21.92 1.99
C GLU A 126 -18.61 -22.92 2.43
N SER A 127 -17.38 -22.84 1.87
CA SER A 127 -16.28 -23.74 2.23
C SER A 127 -15.63 -23.43 3.58
N ARG A 128 -15.88 -22.24 4.14
CA ARG A 128 -15.31 -21.74 5.42
C ARG A 128 -13.78 -21.82 5.47
N LEU A 129 -13.15 -21.53 4.33
CA LEU A 129 -11.70 -21.39 4.22
C LEU A 129 -11.39 -19.89 4.34
N ASP A 130 -11.30 -19.42 5.59
CA ASP A 130 -11.26 -17.99 5.94
C ASP A 130 -9.87 -17.52 6.40
N SER A 131 -8.92 -18.45 6.60
CA SER A 131 -7.51 -18.18 6.96
C SER A 131 -6.50 -18.95 6.08
N PRO A 132 -5.22 -18.53 6.03
CA PRO A 132 -4.16 -19.26 5.34
C PRO A 132 -4.00 -20.71 5.81
N HIS A 133 -4.23 -20.98 7.10
CA HIS A 133 -4.07 -22.31 7.68
C HIS A 133 -5.11 -23.32 7.17
N ASP A 134 -6.33 -22.86 6.86
CA ASP A 134 -7.42 -23.70 6.33
C ASP A 134 -7.10 -24.26 4.92
N LEU A 135 -6.13 -23.66 4.24
CA LEU A 135 -5.67 -24.05 2.92
C LEU A 135 -4.72 -25.26 2.94
N ARG A 136 -4.31 -25.75 4.12
CA ARG A 136 -3.55 -27.00 4.27
C ARG A 136 -4.35 -28.19 3.71
N GLY A 137 -3.70 -28.97 2.87
CA GLY A 137 -4.29 -30.10 2.13
C GLY A 137 -5.24 -29.70 0.99
N LYS A 138 -5.33 -28.41 0.64
CA LYS A 138 -6.23 -27.90 -0.40
C LYS A 138 -5.53 -27.72 -1.75
N ARG A 139 -6.33 -27.68 -2.81
CA ARG A 139 -5.91 -27.32 -4.17
C ARG A 139 -6.01 -25.82 -4.33
N ILE A 140 -4.87 -25.15 -4.50
CA ILE A 140 -4.79 -23.70 -4.63
C ILE A 140 -4.35 -23.35 -6.05
N MET A 141 -5.21 -22.64 -6.77
CA MET A 141 -4.88 -22.13 -8.10
C MET A 141 -4.09 -20.83 -7.97
N MET A 142 -2.80 -20.84 -8.32
CA MET A 142 -1.95 -19.64 -8.21
C MET A 142 -0.80 -19.62 -9.23
N THR A 143 -0.19 -18.44 -9.38
CA THR A 143 1.08 -18.29 -10.10
C THR A 143 2.24 -18.03 -9.13
N SER A 144 3.22 -18.94 -9.06
CA SER A 144 4.37 -18.77 -8.15
C SER A 144 5.26 -17.58 -8.52
N ALA A 145 5.30 -17.18 -9.79
CA ALA A 145 6.14 -16.08 -10.28
C ALA A 145 5.44 -14.70 -10.33
N THR A 146 4.09 -14.66 -10.28
CA THR A 146 3.32 -13.41 -10.45
C THR A 146 2.36 -13.10 -9.30
N ASP A 147 2.15 -14.00 -8.34
CA ASP A 147 1.38 -13.77 -7.09
C ASP A 147 2.24 -13.89 -5.80
N PRO A 148 3.41 -13.23 -5.69
CA PRO A 148 4.31 -13.42 -4.55
C PRO A 148 3.69 -12.99 -3.21
N GLU A 149 2.69 -12.11 -3.17
CA GLU A 149 2.01 -11.70 -1.94
C GLU A 149 1.24 -12.85 -1.30
N CYS A 150 0.53 -13.63 -2.12
CA CYS A 150 -0.20 -14.81 -1.64
C CYS A 150 0.77 -15.90 -1.15
N LEU A 151 1.91 -16.05 -1.81
CA LEU A 151 2.97 -16.97 -1.38
C LEU A 151 3.64 -16.50 -0.07
N ALA A 152 3.97 -15.20 0.03
CA ALA A 152 4.53 -14.57 1.22
C ALA A 152 3.60 -14.71 2.44
N MET A 153 2.28 -14.62 2.23
CA MET A 153 1.27 -14.84 3.26
C MET A 153 1.32 -16.29 3.76
N LEU A 154 1.24 -17.28 2.87
CA LEU A 154 1.31 -18.71 3.25
C LEU A 154 2.59 -19.02 4.04
N VAL A 155 3.76 -18.58 3.54
CA VAL A 155 5.06 -18.84 4.17
C VAL A 155 5.25 -18.07 5.48
N SER A 156 4.66 -16.87 5.62
CA SER A 156 4.74 -16.11 6.88
C SER A 156 3.87 -16.70 7.98
N GLU A 157 2.71 -17.24 7.63
CA GLU A 157 1.84 -17.99 8.54
C GLU A 157 2.26 -19.46 8.74
N GLY A 158 3.44 -19.87 8.26
CA GLY A 158 3.93 -21.24 8.47
C GLY A 158 3.05 -22.32 7.79
N VAL A 159 2.45 -21.98 6.66
CA VAL A 159 1.82 -22.93 5.74
C VAL A 159 2.89 -23.36 4.73
N ALA A 160 3.50 -24.52 5.01
CA ALA A 160 4.51 -25.13 4.15
C ALA A 160 3.94 -25.35 2.74
N LEU A 161 4.70 -25.04 1.68
CA LEU A 161 4.20 -25.14 0.31
C LEU A 161 3.95 -26.59 -0.12
N GLU A 162 4.65 -27.52 0.50
CA GLU A 162 4.46 -28.97 0.38
C GLU A 162 3.14 -29.45 1.02
N SER A 163 2.56 -28.64 1.92
CA SER A 163 1.27 -28.94 2.56
C SER A 163 0.07 -28.53 1.71
N VAL A 164 0.27 -27.89 0.55
CA VAL A 164 -0.79 -27.44 -0.36
C VAL A 164 -0.57 -27.99 -1.77
N THR A 165 -1.65 -28.27 -2.51
CA THR A 165 -1.54 -28.71 -3.91
C THR A 165 -1.64 -27.49 -4.82
N LEU A 166 -0.50 -27.01 -5.32
CA LEU A 166 -0.47 -25.88 -6.25
C LEU A 166 -0.97 -26.32 -7.63
N VAL A 167 -1.98 -25.61 -8.14
CA VAL A 167 -2.56 -25.78 -9.47
C VAL A 167 -2.20 -24.56 -10.32
N PRO A 168 -1.70 -24.72 -11.56
CA PRO A 168 -1.42 -23.60 -12.45
C PRO A 168 -2.66 -22.73 -12.67
N HIS A 169 -2.48 -21.40 -12.66
CA HIS A 169 -3.61 -20.47 -12.77
C HIS A 169 -4.26 -20.48 -14.16
N SER A 170 -5.55 -20.83 -14.21
CA SER A 170 -6.34 -20.91 -15.44
C SER A 170 -7.00 -19.58 -15.83
N TRP A 171 -6.94 -18.58 -14.96
CA TRP A 171 -7.63 -17.29 -15.08
C TRP A 171 -9.16 -17.38 -15.19
N SER A 172 -9.77 -18.53 -14.85
CA SER A 172 -11.23 -18.65 -14.76
C SER A 172 -11.71 -18.96 -13.34
N ILE A 173 -12.64 -18.13 -12.86
CA ILE A 173 -13.38 -18.39 -11.62
C ILE A 173 -14.25 -19.65 -11.68
N ASP A 174 -14.51 -20.21 -12.88
CA ASP A 174 -15.26 -21.46 -13.05
C ASP A 174 -14.59 -22.63 -12.32
N ASP A 175 -13.26 -22.63 -12.21
CA ASP A 175 -12.53 -23.73 -11.57
C ASP A 175 -12.70 -23.73 -10.04
N LEU A 176 -12.87 -22.55 -9.44
CA LEU A 176 -13.26 -22.42 -8.03
C LEU A 176 -14.76 -22.74 -7.84
N VAL A 177 -15.64 -22.17 -8.67
CA VAL A 177 -17.10 -22.38 -8.58
C VAL A 177 -17.51 -23.83 -8.80
N SER A 178 -16.81 -24.56 -9.68
CA SER A 178 -17.03 -26.00 -9.92
C SER A 178 -16.30 -26.92 -8.93
N GLY A 179 -15.53 -26.39 -7.98
CA GLY A 179 -14.78 -27.17 -7.00
C GLY A 179 -13.62 -27.98 -7.58
N LYS A 180 -13.08 -27.61 -8.75
CA LYS A 180 -11.82 -28.16 -9.27
C LYS A 180 -10.62 -27.69 -8.44
N VAL A 181 -10.71 -26.49 -7.89
CA VAL A 181 -9.81 -25.96 -6.86
C VAL A 181 -10.63 -25.46 -5.67
N ASP A 182 -9.98 -25.39 -4.51
CA ASP A 182 -10.61 -25.01 -3.24
C ASP A 182 -10.37 -23.53 -2.92
N ALA A 183 -9.30 -22.97 -3.48
CA ALA A 183 -8.92 -21.55 -3.39
C ALA A 183 -8.21 -21.10 -4.69
N MET A 184 -8.19 -19.80 -4.96
CA MET A 184 -7.40 -19.22 -6.06
C MET A 184 -6.80 -17.85 -5.71
N SER A 185 -5.63 -17.49 -6.25
CA SER A 185 -5.22 -16.09 -6.29
C SER A 185 -6.16 -15.29 -7.20
N ALA A 186 -6.44 -14.05 -6.80
CA ALA A 186 -7.39 -13.17 -7.45
C ALA A 186 -7.05 -11.70 -7.14
N TYR A 187 -7.60 -10.76 -7.90
CA TYR A 187 -7.50 -9.34 -7.64
C TYR A 187 -8.82 -8.78 -7.09
N LEU A 188 -8.75 -8.08 -5.96
CA LEU A 188 -9.91 -7.41 -5.35
C LEU A 188 -10.65 -6.47 -6.31
N THR A 189 -9.96 -5.96 -7.33
CA THR A 189 -10.53 -5.05 -8.32
C THR A 189 -11.49 -5.73 -9.31
N SER A 190 -11.34 -7.03 -9.61
CA SER A 190 -12.09 -7.66 -10.71
C SER A 190 -12.89 -8.91 -10.30
N GLU A 191 -12.25 -9.98 -9.85
CA GLU A 191 -12.90 -11.27 -9.57
C GLU A 191 -14.11 -11.19 -8.61
N PRO A 192 -14.13 -10.33 -7.56
CA PRO A 192 -15.31 -10.17 -6.70
C PRO A 192 -16.56 -9.70 -7.46
N TYR A 193 -16.42 -8.89 -8.52
CA TYR A 193 -17.54 -8.47 -9.36
C TYR A 193 -18.13 -9.67 -10.10
N HIS A 194 -17.29 -10.51 -10.71
CA HIS A 194 -17.75 -11.71 -11.43
C HIS A 194 -18.42 -12.74 -10.52
N MET A 195 -18.00 -12.83 -9.26
CA MET A 195 -18.69 -13.65 -8.25
C MET A 195 -20.08 -13.06 -7.90
N GLN A 196 -20.18 -11.73 -7.73
CA GLN A 196 -21.45 -11.03 -7.47
C GLN A 196 -22.44 -11.16 -8.63
N GLU A 197 -21.98 -10.97 -9.87
CA GLU A 197 -22.77 -11.10 -11.11
C GLU A 197 -23.40 -12.50 -11.26
N ARG A 198 -22.71 -13.53 -10.78
CA ARG A 198 -23.18 -14.92 -10.74
C ARG A 198 -23.98 -15.29 -9.49
N GLY A 199 -24.11 -14.37 -8.53
CA GLY A 199 -24.76 -14.62 -7.23
C GLY A 199 -24.02 -15.63 -6.34
N VAL A 200 -22.73 -15.87 -6.56
CA VAL A 200 -21.92 -16.83 -5.80
C VAL A 200 -21.19 -16.10 -4.66
N PRO A 201 -21.47 -16.40 -3.38
CA PRO A 201 -20.77 -15.75 -2.27
C PRO A 201 -19.32 -16.25 -2.15
N ALA A 202 -18.37 -15.35 -2.31
CA ALA A 202 -16.93 -15.59 -2.08
C ALA A 202 -16.45 -15.02 -0.73
N ALA A 203 -15.37 -15.57 -0.21
CA ALA A 203 -14.58 -15.06 0.91
C ALA A 203 -13.16 -14.73 0.44
N PHE A 204 -12.46 -13.84 1.17
CA PHE A 204 -11.18 -13.26 0.74
C PHE A 204 -10.17 -13.21 1.89
N ILE A 205 -9.12 -14.01 1.77
CA ILE A 205 -7.98 -14.00 2.68
C ILE A 205 -6.96 -13.02 2.10
N ARG A 206 -6.69 -11.92 2.81
CA ARG A 206 -5.89 -10.80 2.30
C ARG A 206 -4.47 -10.82 2.87
N PRO A 207 -3.40 -10.86 2.06
CA PRO A 207 -2.01 -10.84 2.54
C PRO A 207 -1.70 -9.73 3.55
N ILE A 208 -2.26 -8.53 3.36
CA ILE A 208 -2.08 -7.39 4.27
C ILE A 208 -2.63 -7.63 5.69
N ASN A 209 -3.61 -8.50 5.87
CA ASN A 209 -4.09 -8.88 7.22
C ASN A 209 -3.06 -9.72 7.98
N TYR A 210 -2.08 -10.30 7.28
CA TYR A 210 -1.02 -11.18 7.77
C TYR A 210 0.36 -10.51 7.60
N GLY A 211 0.39 -9.17 7.72
CA GLY A 211 1.60 -8.36 7.65
C GLY A 211 2.17 -8.09 6.25
N VAL A 212 1.77 -8.84 5.23
CA VAL A 212 2.32 -8.73 3.86
C VAL A 212 1.77 -7.48 3.14
N ASP A 213 2.41 -6.35 3.39
CA ASP A 213 2.04 -5.02 2.88
C ASP A 213 2.88 -4.61 1.65
N PHE A 214 2.54 -5.18 0.49
CA PHE A 214 3.17 -4.87 -0.80
C PHE A 214 2.45 -3.70 -1.49
N TYR A 215 3.17 -2.94 -2.33
CA TYR A 215 2.54 -2.08 -3.33
C TYR A 215 1.86 -2.93 -4.42
N GLY A 216 0.86 -2.37 -5.09
CA GLY A 216 0.27 -2.97 -6.29
C GLY A 216 1.00 -2.52 -7.56
N ASP A 217 0.31 -1.77 -8.41
CA ASP A 217 0.86 -1.21 -9.64
C ASP A 217 1.97 -0.19 -9.35
N CYS A 218 3.16 -0.48 -9.88
CA CYS A 218 4.33 0.38 -9.88
C CYS A 218 4.65 0.81 -11.31
N LEU A 219 4.89 2.11 -11.51
CA LEU A 219 5.46 2.63 -12.74
C LEU A 219 6.97 2.40 -12.73
N VAL A 220 7.49 1.74 -13.77
CA VAL A 220 8.89 1.40 -13.94
C VAL A 220 9.44 1.91 -15.28
N SER A 221 10.74 2.14 -15.35
CA SER A 221 11.48 2.48 -16.57
C SER A 221 12.91 1.93 -16.46
N THR A 222 13.80 2.25 -17.39
CA THR A 222 15.21 1.81 -17.37
C THR A 222 16.14 2.90 -16.84
N GLU A 223 17.27 2.50 -16.26
CA GLU A 223 18.35 3.41 -15.84
C GLU A 223 18.82 4.29 -17.00
N GLU A 224 18.84 3.76 -18.23
CA GLU A 224 19.22 4.51 -19.42
C GLU A 224 18.24 5.67 -19.70
N GLN A 225 16.92 5.43 -19.65
CA GLN A 225 15.93 6.49 -19.83
C GLN A 225 16.04 7.55 -18.73
N VAL A 226 16.18 7.11 -17.48
CA VAL A 226 16.34 7.99 -16.31
C VAL A 226 17.61 8.85 -16.40
N GLN A 227 18.71 8.31 -16.91
CA GLN A 227 19.98 9.05 -17.07
C GLN A 227 20.00 9.98 -18.28
N LYS A 228 19.51 9.52 -19.45
CA LYS A 228 19.59 10.26 -20.71
C LYS A 228 18.47 11.29 -20.88
N HIS A 229 17.30 11.04 -20.30
CA HIS A 229 16.10 11.85 -20.46
C HIS A 229 15.38 12.15 -19.12
N PRO A 230 16.09 12.66 -18.08
CA PRO A 230 15.49 12.89 -16.77
C PRO A 230 14.30 13.86 -16.84
N GLU A 231 14.36 14.88 -17.71
CA GLU A 231 13.25 15.81 -17.95
C GLU A 231 12.01 15.13 -18.54
N ARG A 232 12.18 14.11 -19.41
CA ARG A 232 11.06 13.29 -19.93
C ARG A 232 10.42 12.47 -18.81
N VAL A 233 11.23 11.88 -17.92
CA VAL A 233 10.73 11.10 -16.79
C VAL A 233 9.93 11.98 -15.82
N GLU A 234 10.41 13.19 -15.52
CA GLU A 234 9.65 14.13 -14.67
C GLU A 234 8.37 14.63 -15.33
N ALA A 235 8.41 14.98 -16.62
CA ALA A 235 7.25 15.35 -17.42
C ALA A 235 6.18 14.24 -17.43
N PHE A 236 6.61 13.00 -17.67
CA PHE A 236 5.74 11.82 -17.65
C PHE A 236 5.12 11.60 -16.27
N LEU A 237 5.90 11.69 -15.19
CA LEU A 237 5.40 11.55 -13.81
C LEU A 237 4.37 12.63 -13.45
N ARG A 238 4.60 13.90 -13.78
CA ARG A 238 3.62 14.98 -13.54
C ARG A 238 2.31 14.76 -14.29
N ALA A 239 2.39 14.38 -15.57
CA ALA A 239 1.21 14.05 -16.37
C ALA A 239 0.43 12.86 -15.79
N VAL A 240 1.12 11.80 -15.37
CA VAL A 240 0.54 10.61 -14.72
C VAL A 240 -0.13 10.98 -13.40
N GLN A 241 0.49 11.80 -12.55
CA GLN A 241 -0.12 12.28 -11.31
C GLN A 241 -1.39 13.11 -11.55
N ARG A 242 -1.37 14.02 -12.53
CA ARG A 242 -2.57 14.80 -12.94
C ARG A 242 -3.67 13.86 -13.44
N GLY A 243 -3.32 12.91 -14.29
CA GLY A 243 -4.25 11.92 -14.86
C GLY A 243 -4.90 11.06 -13.78
N TRP A 244 -4.14 10.56 -12.82
CA TRP A 244 -4.68 9.77 -11.72
C TRP A 244 -5.59 10.55 -10.78
N ARG A 245 -5.28 11.82 -10.45
CA ARG A 245 -6.23 12.67 -9.69
C ARG A 245 -7.55 12.82 -10.46
N TYR A 246 -7.47 13.20 -11.73
CA TYR A 246 -8.64 13.37 -12.59
C TYR A 246 -9.47 12.09 -12.71
N ALA A 247 -8.84 10.93 -12.85
CA ALA A 247 -9.53 9.63 -12.92
C ALA A 247 -10.22 9.23 -11.61
N MET A 248 -9.69 9.63 -10.46
CA MET A 248 -10.32 9.40 -9.14
C MET A 248 -11.46 10.39 -8.84
N GLU A 249 -11.44 11.57 -9.46
CA GLU A 249 -12.50 12.59 -9.37
C GLU A 249 -13.64 12.31 -10.36
N ASN A 250 -13.34 11.77 -11.55
CA ASN A 250 -14.30 11.61 -12.66
C ASN A 250 -14.47 10.13 -13.11
N PRO A 251 -14.78 9.17 -12.21
CA PRO A 251 -14.74 7.74 -12.53
C PRO A 251 -15.80 7.31 -13.56
N GLN A 252 -16.95 7.97 -13.61
CA GLN A 252 -18.00 7.66 -14.59
C GLN A 252 -17.58 8.03 -16.02
N GLU A 253 -16.97 9.21 -16.20
CA GLU A 253 -16.43 9.65 -17.48
C GLU A 253 -15.32 8.70 -17.96
N LEU A 254 -14.39 8.33 -17.06
CA LEU A 254 -13.30 7.42 -17.40
C LEU A 254 -13.78 6.01 -17.72
N ALA A 255 -14.77 5.47 -17.00
CA ALA A 255 -15.36 4.17 -17.33
C ALA A 255 -16.04 4.19 -18.72
N GLN A 256 -16.73 5.28 -19.06
CA GLN A 256 -17.30 5.46 -20.40
C GLN A 256 -16.21 5.58 -21.48
N LEU A 257 -15.16 6.36 -21.22
CA LEU A 257 -14.02 6.51 -22.12
C LEU A 257 -13.34 5.17 -22.40
N ILE A 258 -13.03 4.38 -21.36
CA ILE A 258 -12.37 3.07 -21.48
C ILE A 258 -13.19 2.13 -22.37
N ARG A 259 -14.50 2.05 -22.10
CA ARG A 259 -15.41 1.19 -22.86
C ARG A 259 -15.57 1.62 -24.33
N VAL A 260 -15.66 2.92 -24.60
CA VAL A 260 -15.94 3.44 -25.95
C VAL A 260 -14.67 3.62 -26.80
N ARG A 261 -13.58 4.14 -26.22
CA ARG A 261 -12.35 4.49 -26.94
C ARG A 261 -11.34 3.34 -26.99
N TYR A 262 -11.28 2.54 -25.93
CA TYR A 262 -10.32 1.43 -25.79
C TYR A 262 -10.99 0.05 -25.90
N SER A 263 -12.28 0.00 -26.27
CA SER A 263 -13.05 -1.22 -26.57
C SER A 263 -13.01 -2.29 -25.48
N SER A 264 -12.94 -1.88 -24.21
CA SER A 264 -12.92 -2.82 -23.08
C SER A 264 -14.14 -3.76 -23.10
N GLU A 265 -13.87 -5.05 -22.92
CA GLU A 265 -14.89 -6.11 -22.84
C GLU A 265 -15.74 -6.01 -21.55
N LEU A 266 -15.31 -5.20 -20.59
CA LEU A 266 -15.95 -5.05 -19.28
C LEU A 266 -17.21 -4.17 -19.34
N SER A 267 -18.19 -4.49 -18.47
CA SER A 267 -19.40 -3.69 -18.30
C SER A 267 -19.08 -2.32 -17.67
N MET A 268 -19.98 -1.35 -17.82
CA MET A 268 -19.87 -0.07 -17.12
C MET A 268 -19.85 -0.27 -15.59
N GLU A 269 -20.65 -1.22 -15.11
CA GLU A 269 -20.79 -1.55 -13.69
C GLU A 269 -19.52 -2.18 -13.13
N HIS A 270 -18.83 -3.03 -13.90
CA HIS A 270 -17.53 -3.60 -13.55
C HIS A 270 -16.46 -2.50 -13.51
N LEU A 271 -16.35 -1.65 -14.53
CA LEU A 271 -15.37 -0.54 -14.53
C LEU A 271 -15.59 0.43 -13.35
N LEU A 272 -16.84 0.67 -12.94
CA LEU A 272 -17.16 1.45 -11.74
C LEU A 272 -16.88 0.71 -10.42
N PHE A 273 -17.03 -0.62 -10.40
CA PHE A 273 -16.61 -1.47 -9.29
C PHE A 273 -15.07 -1.43 -9.10
N GLU A 274 -14.31 -1.55 -10.19
CA GLU A 274 -12.86 -1.36 -10.19
C GLU A 274 -12.50 0.02 -9.62
N ALA A 275 -13.10 1.10 -10.13
CA ALA A 275 -12.86 2.47 -9.66
C ALA A 275 -13.08 2.64 -8.15
N LYS A 276 -14.22 2.13 -7.63
CA LYS A 276 -14.58 2.19 -6.20
C LYS A 276 -13.59 1.41 -5.33
N THR A 277 -13.11 0.26 -5.82
CA THR A 277 -12.14 -0.57 -5.10
C THR A 277 -10.73 0.04 -5.14
N MET A 278 -10.30 0.50 -6.31
CA MET A 278 -8.98 1.11 -6.53
C MET A 278 -8.75 2.35 -5.68
N ARG A 279 -9.77 3.22 -5.47
CA ARG A 279 -9.59 4.39 -4.59
C ARG A 279 -9.11 3.99 -3.18
N ARG A 280 -9.53 2.83 -2.67
CA ARG A 280 -9.09 2.29 -1.37
C ARG A 280 -7.66 1.76 -1.37
N LEU A 281 -7.18 1.28 -2.53
CA LEU A 281 -5.83 0.73 -2.70
C LEU A 281 -4.79 1.81 -3.04
N ILE A 282 -5.18 2.82 -3.83
CA ILE A 282 -4.36 3.99 -4.20
C ILE A 282 -4.26 4.98 -3.02
N ARG A 283 -5.33 5.13 -2.23
CA ARG A 283 -5.45 6.09 -1.11
C ARG A 283 -5.04 7.53 -1.47
N PRO A 284 -5.57 8.10 -2.58
CA PRO A 284 -5.16 9.42 -3.09
C PRO A 284 -5.44 10.57 -2.11
N ASP A 285 -6.39 10.34 -1.18
CA ASP A 285 -6.78 11.29 -0.13
C ASP A 285 -5.78 11.35 1.06
N PHE A 286 -4.83 10.41 1.14
CA PHE A 286 -3.90 10.28 2.27
C PHE A 286 -2.42 10.25 1.87
N VAL A 287 -2.11 9.84 0.64
CA VAL A 287 -0.75 9.64 0.16
C VAL A 287 -0.64 10.24 -1.24
N GLU A 288 0.44 10.98 -1.51
CA GLU A 288 0.67 11.54 -2.84
C GLU A 288 0.79 10.42 -3.88
N ILE A 289 0.07 10.55 -5.00
CA ILE A 289 0.06 9.54 -6.05
C ILE A 289 1.48 9.36 -6.60
N GLY A 290 1.98 8.13 -6.52
CA GLY A 290 3.34 7.77 -6.90
C GLY A 290 4.35 7.74 -5.76
N HIS A 291 3.98 8.14 -4.53
CA HIS A 291 4.87 8.09 -3.37
C HIS A 291 5.40 6.67 -3.10
N MET A 292 6.68 6.57 -2.75
CA MET A 292 7.35 5.33 -2.37
C MET A 292 8.17 5.53 -1.10
N ASN A 293 7.95 4.67 -0.11
CA ASN A 293 8.76 4.56 1.10
C ASN A 293 9.88 3.52 0.89
N PRO A 294 11.18 3.90 1.01
CA PRO A 294 12.31 2.97 0.89
C PRO A 294 12.31 1.83 1.92
N GLU A 295 11.84 2.05 3.15
CA GLU A 295 11.78 0.99 4.18
C GLU A 295 10.78 -0.10 3.80
N ARG A 296 9.65 0.26 3.17
CA ARG A 296 8.70 -0.74 2.64
C ARG A 296 9.31 -1.53 1.48
N TRP A 297 10.14 -0.91 0.64
CA TRP A 297 10.88 -1.64 -0.40
C TRP A 297 11.92 -2.61 0.18
N ARG A 298 12.62 -2.25 1.27
CA ARG A 298 13.50 -3.20 2.01
C ARG A 298 12.70 -4.34 2.64
N TYR A 299 11.53 -4.05 3.21
CA TYR A 299 10.63 -5.07 3.74
C TYR A 299 10.18 -6.08 2.65
N ILE A 300 9.77 -5.58 1.48
CA ILE A 300 9.42 -6.40 0.31
C ILE A 300 10.62 -7.25 -0.14
N ALA A 301 11.81 -6.66 -0.25
CA ALA A 301 13.05 -7.37 -0.61
C ALA A 301 13.38 -8.50 0.38
N ASN A 302 13.33 -8.23 1.69
CA ASN A 302 13.53 -9.23 2.74
C ASN A 302 12.52 -10.39 2.65
N LEU A 303 11.27 -10.14 2.25
CA LEU A 303 10.30 -11.20 2.01
C LEU A 303 10.61 -12.00 0.74
N TYR A 304 11.07 -11.38 -0.35
CA TYR A 304 11.56 -12.14 -1.52
C TYR A 304 12.75 -13.04 -1.17
N VAL A 305 13.69 -12.56 -0.34
CA VAL A 305 14.80 -13.39 0.17
C VAL A 305 14.28 -14.56 1.01
N LYS A 306 13.33 -14.31 1.94
CA LYS A 306 12.69 -15.36 2.75
C LYS A 306 11.96 -16.41 1.90
N LEU A 307 11.41 -16.02 0.75
CA LEU A 307 10.77 -16.90 -0.23
C LEU A 307 11.75 -17.64 -1.16
N GLY A 308 13.05 -17.37 -1.08
CA GLY A 308 14.04 -17.91 -2.01
C GLY A 308 13.95 -17.34 -3.43
N MET A 309 13.22 -16.23 -3.62
CA MET A 309 13.06 -15.52 -4.89
C MET A 309 14.16 -14.49 -5.16
N MET A 310 15.01 -14.21 -4.16
CA MET A 310 16.06 -13.19 -4.23
C MET A 310 17.25 -13.59 -3.37
N ALA A 311 18.46 -13.20 -3.78
CA ALA A 311 19.67 -13.46 -3.02
C ALA A 311 19.76 -12.54 -1.77
N PRO A 312 20.35 -12.99 -0.65
CA PRO A 312 20.42 -12.19 0.60
C PRO A 312 21.25 -10.90 0.52
N ASP A 313 22.03 -10.72 -0.54
CA ASP A 313 22.95 -9.61 -0.82
C ASP A 313 22.37 -8.58 -1.81
N TYR A 314 21.05 -8.38 -1.78
CA TYR A 314 20.37 -7.41 -2.64
C TYR A 314 20.78 -5.95 -2.35
N ASP A 315 20.78 -5.13 -3.40
CA ASP A 315 21.01 -3.69 -3.31
C ASP A 315 19.85 -2.90 -3.92
N LEU A 316 19.34 -1.90 -3.19
CA LEU A 316 18.30 -0.99 -3.67
C LEU A 316 18.88 0.29 -4.30
N SER A 317 20.19 0.50 -4.21
CA SER A 317 20.85 1.72 -4.69
C SER A 317 20.58 1.96 -6.16
N GLY A 318 19.93 3.09 -6.46
CA GLY A 318 19.55 3.47 -7.82
C GLY A 318 18.34 2.74 -8.39
N PHE A 319 17.75 1.77 -7.68
CA PHE A 319 16.45 1.19 -8.07
C PHE A 319 15.30 2.17 -7.79
N LEU A 320 15.39 3.00 -6.75
CA LEU A 320 14.37 3.99 -6.40
C LEU A 320 14.67 5.35 -7.05
N TYR A 321 13.76 5.84 -7.89
CA TYR A 321 13.94 7.11 -8.61
C TYR A 321 14.21 8.36 -7.73
N PRO A 322 13.62 8.53 -6.54
CA PRO A 322 13.96 9.66 -5.66
C PRO A 322 15.45 9.70 -5.27
N GLU A 323 16.00 8.56 -4.85
CA GLU A 323 17.43 8.42 -4.52
C GLU A 323 18.32 8.61 -5.76
N PHE A 324 17.86 8.13 -6.93
CA PHE A 324 18.52 8.36 -8.21
C PHE A 324 18.60 9.85 -8.56
N LYS A 325 17.49 10.59 -8.35
CA LYS A 325 17.36 12.00 -8.68
C LYS A 325 18.25 12.89 -7.82
N GLU A 326 18.36 12.65 -6.52
CA GLU A 326 19.28 13.40 -5.64
C GLU A 326 20.74 13.26 -6.10
N ASN A 327 21.16 12.03 -6.40
CA ASN A 327 22.50 11.74 -6.93
C ASN A 327 22.78 12.43 -8.28
N LEU A 328 21.77 12.51 -9.17
CA LEU A 328 21.89 13.20 -10.45
C LEU A 328 21.98 14.73 -10.29
N LEU A 329 21.20 15.32 -9.37
CA LEU A 329 21.20 16.75 -9.07
C LEU A 329 22.54 17.21 -8.48
N ALA A 330 23.12 16.44 -7.56
CA ALA A 330 24.44 16.72 -6.99
C ALA A 330 25.53 16.84 -8.08
N ARG A 331 25.53 15.90 -9.05
CA ARG A 331 26.46 15.94 -10.20
C ARG A 331 26.24 17.17 -11.09
N LYS A 332 24.98 17.53 -11.39
CA LYS A 332 24.66 18.73 -12.19
C LYS A 332 25.10 20.03 -11.50
N GLN A 333 24.86 20.18 -10.19
CA GLN A 333 25.27 21.38 -9.43
C GLN A 333 26.79 21.57 -9.44
N GLN A 334 27.56 20.49 -9.30
CA GLN A 334 29.02 20.55 -9.36
C GLN A 334 29.53 21.03 -10.73
N ALA A 335 28.93 20.58 -11.83
CA ALA A 335 29.27 21.05 -13.17
C ALA A 335 28.93 22.54 -13.39
N ILE A 336 27.72 22.97 -13.01
CA ILE A 336 27.27 24.37 -13.13
C ILE A 336 28.21 25.32 -12.36
N ARG A 337 28.62 24.93 -11.14
CA ARG A 337 29.55 25.71 -10.32
C ARG A 337 30.90 25.93 -11.02
N THR A 338 31.42 24.92 -11.71
CA THR A 338 32.64 25.04 -12.51
C THR A 338 32.45 25.96 -13.72
N THR A 339 31.32 25.86 -14.43
CA THR A 339 31.03 26.69 -15.61
C THR A 339 30.86 28.18 -15.25
N LEU A 340 30.17 28.50 -14.15
CA LEU A 340 29.97 29.88 -13.69
C LEU A 340 31.28 30.61 -13.37
N ILE A 341 32.27 29.89 -12.82
CA ILE A 341 33.61 30.44 -12.55
C ILE A 341 34.30 30.85 -13.86
N VAL A 342 34.22 30.02 -14.90
CA VAL A 342 34.78 30.34 -16.22
C VAL A 342 34.06 31.53 -16.87
N LEU A 343 32.74 31.59 -16.75
CA LEU A 343 31.94 32.65 -17.37
C LEU A 343 32.19 34.03 -16.73
N GLY A 344 32.35 34.10 -15.41
CA GLY A 344 32.66 35.35 -14.71
C GLY A 344 33.95 36.02 -15.20
N ILE A 345 34.94 35.23 -15.60
CA ILE A 345 36.21 35.72 -16.17
C ILE A 345 35.98 36.37 -17.55
N ILE A 346 35.12 35.77 -18.39
CA ILE A 346 34.80 36.29 -19.73
C ILE A 346 34.02 37.60 -19.66
N LEU A 347 33.03 37.68 -18.76
CA LEU A 347 32.15 38.85 -18.64
C LEU A 347 32.93 40.12 -18.25
N PHE A 348 33.88 39.98 -17.32
CA PHE A 348 34.75 41.07 -16.85
C PHE A 348 35.55 41.71 -18.01
N VAL A 349 36.10 40.90 -18.91
CA VAL A 349 36.82 41.35 -20.10
C VAL A 349 35.89 42.04 -21.10
N GLY A 350 34.69 41.48 -21.32
CA GLY A 350 33.70 42.02 -22.26
C GLY A 350 33.20 43.42 -21.91
N THR A 351 32.91 43.68 -20.63
CA THR A 351 32.38 44.97 -20.17
C THR A 351 33.31 46.15 -20.40
N GLY A 352 34.64 45.94 -20.42
CA GLY A 352 35.61 47.00 -20.71
C GLY A 352 35.55 47.52 -22.15
N ILE A 353 35.13 46.68 -23.10
CA ILE A 353 35.11 47.02 -24.54
C ILE A 353 33.85 47.82 -24.90
N THR A 354 32.69 47.48 -24.32
CA THR A 354 31.41 48.08 -24.74
C THR A 354 31.20 49.50 -24.23
N ALA A 355 31.79 49.86 -23.08
CA ALA A 355 31.81 51.24 -22.59
C ALA A 355 32.50 52.21 -23.57
N MET A 356 33.52 51.74 -24.29
CA MET A 356 34.29 52.54 -25.27
C MET A 356 33.46 52.92 -26.51
N LEU A 357 32.57 52.04 -26.97
CA LEU A 357 31.77 52.25 -28.19
C LEU A 357 30.58 53.19 -27.99
N PHE A 358 29.99 53.19 -26.78
CA PHE A 358 28.75 53.94 -26.50
C PHE A 358 28.93 55.45 -26.63
N PHE A 359 30.11 55.94 -26.24
CA PHE A 359 30.49 57.35 -26.32
C PHE A 359 30.53 57.91 -27.75
N PHE A 360 30.68 57.04 -28.75
CA PHE A 360 30.84 57.45 -30.15
C PHE A 360 29.49 57.62 -30.89
N ASN A 361 28.48 56.83 -30.51
CA ASN A 361 27.27 56.63 -31.33
C ASN A 361 26.14 57.66 -31.05
N ALA A 362 26.11 58.26 -29.86
CA ALA A 362 25.06 59.21 -29.46
C ALA A 362 25.03 60.53 -30.29
N ARG A 363 26.09 60.82 -31.07
CA ARG A 363 26.30 62.12 -31.72
C ARG A 363 25.48 62.35 -32.99
N LEU A 364 25.07 61.30 -33.71
CA LEU A 364 24.60 61.41 -35.11
C LEU A 364 23.07 61.44 -35.27
N SER A 365 22.34 61.26 -34.17
CA SER A 365 20.94 60.84 -34.13
C SER A 365 19.88 61.88 -34.58
N ARG A 366 20.21 63.18 -34.71
CA ARG A 366 19.19 64.23 -34.49
C ARG A 366 18.50 64.91 -35.69
N GLN A 367 18.57 64.46 -36.96
CA GLN A 367 18.12 65.31 -38.10
C GLN A 367 17.43 64.59 -39.30
N VAL A 368 16.09 64.41 -39.30
CA VAL A 368 15.30 63.88 -40.46
C VAL A 368 13.81 64.33 -40.53
N HIS A 369 12.91 63.80 -39.68
CA HIS A 369 11.56 63.34 -40.07
C HIS A 369 10.34 63.95 -39.32
N GLU A 370 9.30 64.40 -40.04
CA GLU A 370 7.86 64.64 -39.67
C GLU A 370 7.01 64.81 -40.96
N ARG A 371 5.80 64.17 -41.09
CA ARG A 371 4.54 64.57 -41.82
C ARG A 371 3.78 63.51 -42.69
N THR A 372 2.45 63.39 -42.43
CA THR A 372 1.25 63.12 -43.32
C THR A 372 1.16 61.84 -44.20
N ALA A 373 0.02 61.13 -44.45
CA ALA A 373 -1.47 61.37 -44.54
C ALA A 373 -2.03 61.75 -45.94
N ALA A 374 -3.36 61.75 -46.20
CA ALA A 374 -4.21 60.65 -46.72
C ALA A 374 -5.55 61.17 -47.38
N LEU A 375 -6.08 60.58 -48.48
CA LEU A 375 -7.45 60.86 -49.04
C LEU A 375 -7.86 59.91 -50.22
N SER A 376 -9.02 59.19 -50.20
CA SER A 376 -9.65 58.47 -51.36
C SER A 376 -10.98 57.73 -51.02
N ALA A 377 -12.16 58.37 -51.06
CA ALA A 377 -13.37 57.80 -50.41
C ALA A 377 -14.71 57.69 -51.18
N SER A 378 -14.85 58.15 -52.44
CA SER A 378 -16.20 58.27 -53.07
C SER A 378 -16.71 57.05 -53.87
N GLU A 379 -15.85 56.32 -54.58
CA GLU A 379 -16.28 55.26 -55.53
C GLU A 379 -16.84 53.97 -54.87
N ARG A 380 -16.74 53.82 -53.54
CA ARG A 380 -16.99 52.53 -52.86
C ARG A 380 -18.48 52.17 -52.75
N SER A 381 -19.37 53.16 -52.71
CA SER A 381 -20.72 52.99 -52.13
C SER A 381 -21.73 52.19 -52.98
N PHE A 382 -21.62 52.17 -54.32
CA PHE A 382 -22.55 51.39 -55.15
C PHE A 382 -22.13 49.92 -55.28
N ARG A 383 -20.82 49.66 -55.43
CA ARG A 383 -20.26 48.31 -55.40
C ARG A 383 -20.50 47.65 -54.02
N ALA A 384 -20.50 48.45 -52.95
CA ALA A 384 -20.88 48.01 -51.61
C ALA A 384 -22.28 47.37 -51.57
N PHE A 385 -23.36 48.00 -52.05
CA PHE A 385 -24.71 47.46 -51.84
C PHE A 385 -25.00 46.11 -52.54
N PHE A 386 -24.43 45.86 -53.73
CA PHE A 386 -24.63 44.57 -54.42
C PHE A 386 -23.83 43.43 -53.76
N GLU A 387 -22.60 43.71 -53.31
CA GLU A 387 -21.72 42.70 -52.70
C GLU A 387 -21.94 42.52 -51.19
N MET A 388 -22.45 43.53 -50.47
CA MET A 388 -22.74 43.48 -49.03
C MET A 388 -24.14 42.96 -48.69
N ALA A 389 -24.93 42.52 -49.69
CA ALA A 389 -26.21 41.87 -49.43
C ALA A 389 -25.99 40.55 -48.67
N SER A 390 -26.59 40.43 -47.48
CA SER A 390 -26.40 39.29 -46.56
C SER A 390 -27.09 37.99 -46.98
N VAL A 391 -27.71 37.98 -48.16
CA VAL A 391 -28.38 36.85 -48.81
C VAL A 391 -27.75 36.59 -50.17
N GLY A 392 -27.77 35.34 -50.62
CA GLY A 392 -27.36 35.01 -51.97
C GLY A 392 -28.37 35.55 -52.98
N VAL A 393 -27.94 36.45 -53.87
CA VAL A 393 -28.78 37.00 -54.93
C VAL A 393 -28.25 36.49 -56.26
N VAL A 394 -29.12 35.82 -57.02
CA VAL A 394 -28.75 35.20 -58.28
C VAL A 394 -29.82 35.43 -59.35
N GLN A 395 -29.37 35.78 -60.54
CA GLN A 395 -30.19 35.94 -61.75
C GLN A 395 -29.84 34.83 -62.73
N PHE A 396 -30.84 34.09 -63.24
CA PHE A 396 -30.66 33.04 -64.24
C PHE A 396 -31.66 33.15 -65.39
N GLU A 397 -31.30 32.59 -66.55
CA GLU A 397 -32.12 32.67 -67.77
C GLU A 397 -33.35 31.77 -67.72
N GLY A 398 -34.49 32.26 -68.23
CA GLY A 398 -35.73 31.48 -68.24
C GLY A 398 -35.71 30.27 -69.19
N GLY A 399 -34.99 30.37 -70.32
CA GLY A 399 -34.93 29.34 -71.35
C GLY A 399 -33.84 28.29 -71.13
N ALA A 400 -32.59 28.72 -70.93
CA ALA A 400 -31.44 27.82 -70.77
C ALA A 400 -31.10 27.46 -69.31
N GLN A 401 -31.80 28.04 -68.33
CA GLN A 401 -31.57 27.85 -66.89
C GLN A 401 -30.10 28.03 -66.47
N ARG A 402 -29.37 28.96 -67.10
CA ARG A 402 -27.97 29.29 -66.74
C ARG A 402 -27.88 30.52 -65.86
N PHE A 403 -26.94 30.51 -64.92
CA PHE A 403 -26.68 31.66 -64.05
C PHE A 403 -25.98 32.80 -64.82
N ILE A 404 -26.58 33.99 -64.81
CA ILE A 404 -26.11 35.18 -65.53
C ILE A 404 -25.35 36.12 -64.61
N LYS A 405 -25.87 36.30 -63.38
CA LYS A 405 -25.31 37.21 -62.41
C LYS A 405 -25.51 36.67 -61.01
N VAL A 406 -24.44 36.64 -60.23
CA VAL A 406 -24.42 36.23 -58.82
C VAL A 406 -23.74 37.34 -58.03
N ASN A 407 -24.18 37.59 -56.79
CA ASN A 407 -23.39 38.36 -55.85
C ASN A 407 -22.34 37.47 -55.16
N GLN A 408 -21.34 38.10 -54.52
CA GLN A 408 -20.34 37.38 -53.73
C GLN A 408 -20.99 36.44 -52.71
N LYS A 409 -22.10 36.84 -52.07
CA LYS A 409 -22.73 36.02 -51.04
C LYS A 409 -23.33 34.71 -51.55
N PHE A 410 -23.87 34.66 -52.76
CA PHE A 410 -24.32 33.40 -53.36
C PHE A 410 -23.14 32.48 -53.69
N SER A 411 -22.01 33.05 -54.15
CA SER A 411 -20.77 32.29 -54.38
C SER A 411 -20.23 31.66 -53.09
N GLU A 412 -20.23 32.40 -51.98
CA GLU A 412 -19.86 31.88 -50.64
C GLU A 412 -20.80 30.76 -50.16
N LEU A 413 -22.11 30.91 -50.37
CA LEU A 413 -23.10 29.91 -49.95
C LEU A 413 -22.97 28.59 -50.73
N MET A 414 -22.59 28.66 -52.02
CA MET A 414 -22.48 27.47 -52.87
C MET A 414 -21.07 26.89 -52.94
N GLY A 415 -20.03 27.64 -52.56
CA GLY A 415 -18.62 27.23 -52.63
C GLY A 415 -18.02 27.27 -54.05
N TYR A 416 -18.72 27.84 -55.02
CA TYR A 416 -18.27 28.00 -56.41
C TYR A 416 -17.92 29.46 -56.68
N SER A 417 -16.92 29.70 -57.52
CA SER A 417 -16.61 31.05 -58.00
C SER A 417 -17.69 31.55 -58.99
N PRO A 418 -17.88 32.89 -59.17
CA PRO A 418 -18.83 33.43 -60.13
C PRO A 418 -18.63 32.93 -61.57
N ALA A 419 -17.37 32.67 -61.96
CA ALA A 419 -17.03 32.15 -63.29
C ALA A 419 -17.42 30.67 -63.46
N GLU A 420 -17.37 29.87 -62.40
CA GLU A 420 -17.84 28.48 -62.41
C GLU A 420 -19.37 28.43 -62.38
N LEU A 421 -20.00 29.26 -61.54
CA LEU A 421 -21.47 29.35 -61.46
C LEU A 421 -22.09 29.69 -62.82
N SER A 422 -21.51 30.58 -63.62
CA SER A 422 -22.07 30.91 -64.94
C SER A 422 -22.08 29.75 -65.97
N GLN A 423 -21.40 28.63 -65.69
CA GLN A 423 -21.47 27.41 -66.50
C GLN A 423 -22.49 26.39 -65.98
N LEU A 424 -22.94 26.54 -64.75
CA LEU A 424 -23.87 25.62 -64.06
C LEU A 424 -25.34 26.08 -64.22
N SER A 425 -26.24 25.15 -63.90
CA SER A 425 -27.68 25.38 -63.81
C SER A 425 -28.19 25.18 -62.36
N PRO A 426 -29.40 25.67 -62.03
CA PRO A 426 -30.04 25.35 -60.75
C PRO A 426 -30.15 23.85 -60.45
N ARG A 427 -30.22 22.99 -61.46
CA ARG A 427 -30.32 21.54 -61.29
C ARG A 427 -29.06 20.94 -60.65
N ASP A 428 -27.89 21.48 -60.98
CA ASP A 428 -26.59 20.98 -60.52
C ASP A 428 -26.32 21.31 -59.04
N LEU A 429 -27.15 22.20 -58.46
CA LEU A 429 -26.96 22.79 -57.13
C LEU A 429 -28.06 22.44 -56.13
N ILE A 430 -29.12 21.76 -56.56
CA ILE A 430 -30.25 21.35 -55.72
C ILE A 430 -30.13 19.85 -55.40
N TYR A 431 -30.45 19.46 -54.16
CA TYR A 431 -30.41 18.05 -53.76
C TYR A 431 -31.39 17.21 -54.59
N PRO A 432 -31.04 15.99 -55.05
CA PRO A 432 -31.83 15.25 -56.04
C PRO A 432 -33.32 15.10 -55.74
N ASP A 433 -33.70 14.76 -54.49
CA ASP A 433 -35.12 14.60 -54.11
C ASP A 433 -35.92 15.91 -54.19
N ASP A 434 -35.25 17.06 -53.99
CA ASP A 434 -35.88 18.39 -53.89
C ASP A 434 -35.96 19.10 -55.26
N TRP A 435 -35.45 18.45 -56.32
CA TRP A 435 -35.46 18.99 -57.68
C TRP A 435 -36.88 19.07 -58.26
N GLN A 436 -37.72 18.05 -58.07
CA GLN A 436 -39.07 18.01 -58.66
C GLN A 436 -39.92 19.20 -58.19
N ALA A 437 -39.96 19.47 -56.89
CA ALA A 437 -40.67 20.63 -56.32
C ALA A 437 -40.15 21.98 -56.85
N SER A 438 -38.87 22.04 -57.24
CA SER A 438 -38.29 23.23 -57.89
C SER A 438 -38.73 23.40 -59.34
N VAL A 439 -38.93 22.31 -60.08
CA VAL A 439 -39.48 22.34 -61.45
C VAL A 439 -40.93 22.80 -61.43
N ASP A 440 -41.75 22.22 -60.56
CA ASP A 440 -43.17 22.54 -60.42
C ASP A 440 -43.36 24.04 -60.05
N THR A 441 -42.48 24.56 -59.18
CA THR A 441 -42.40 25.99 -58.84
C THR A 441 -42.15 26.88 -60.07
N MET A 442 -41.17 26.53 -60.91
CA MET A 442 -40.83 27.34 -62.09
C MET A 442 -41.95 27.31 -63.15
N GLN A 443 -42.63 26.17 -63.33
CA GLN A 443 -43.79 26.07 -64.21
C GLN A 443 -44.96 26.94 -63.72
N SER A 444 -45.21 26.95 -62.41
CA SER A 444 -46.23 27.79 -61.77
C SER A 444 -45.99 29.29 -61.98
N LEU A 445 -44.73 29.75 -61.83
CA LEU A 445 -44.31 31.13 -62.11
C LEU A 445 -44.40 31.49 -63.59
N ALA A 446 -43.99 30.60 -64.49
CA ALA A 446 -44.09 30.80 -65.94
C ALA A 446 -45.54 30.95 -66.41
N ALA A 447 -46.47 30.20 -65.79
CA ALA A 447 -47.91 30.30 -66.02
C ALA A 447 -48.57 31.56 -65.42
N ARG A 448 -47.80 32.50 -64.84
CA ARG A 448 -48.26 33.73 -64.17
C ARG A 448 -49.27 33.52 -63.03
N THR A 449 -49.36 32.31 -62.48
CA THR A 449 -50.28 32.02 -61.37
C THR A 449 -49.86 32.72 -60.07
N HIS A 450 -48.56 32.98 -59.90
CA HIS A 450 -47.95 33.65 -58.75
C HIS A 450 -46.92 34.68 -59.24
N LYS A 451 -46.78 35.79 -58.49
CA LYS A 451 -45.78 36.84 -58.78
C LYS A 451 -44.37 36.47 -58.32
N GLU A 452 -44.27 35.65 -57.28
CA GLU A 452 -43.06 35.02 -56.76
C GLU A 452 -43.48 33.81 -55.92
N ILE A 453 -42.56 32.85 -55.73
CA ILE A 453 -42.79 31.67 -54.87
C ILE A 453 -41.58 31.46 -53.98
N THR A 454 -41.82 31.16 -52.71
CA THR A 454 -40.79 30.80 -51.73
C THR A 454 -40.89 29.31 -51.38
N LEU A 455 -39.77 28.59 -51.42
CA LEU A 455 -39.67 27.19 -50.97
C LEU A 455 -38.41 26.95 -50.14
N GLU A 456 -38.49 26.02 -49.19
CA GLU A 456 -37.35 25.52 -48.41
C GLU A 456 -36.87 24.21 -49.03
N LYS A 457 -35.58 24.12 -49.39
CA LYS A 457 -34.98 22.95 -50.04
C LYS A 457 -33.51 22.80 -49.71
N ARG A 458 -32.97 21.60 -49.91
CA ARG A 458 -31.56 21.30 -49.72
C ARG A 458 -30.75 21.69 -50.96
N TYR A 459 -29.65 22.39 -50.73
CA TYR A 459 -28.67 22.79 -51.73
C TYR A 459 -27.37 22.01 -51.51
N VAL A 460 -26.68 21.67 -52.60
CA VAL A 460 -25.40 20.96 -52.58
C VAL A 460 -24.29 21.95 -52.92
N ARG A 461 -23.28 22.01 -52.07
CA ARG A 461 -22.07 22.85 -52.23
C ARG A 461 -21.01 22.12 -53.06
N LYS A 462 -20.02 22.87 -53.55
CA LYS A 462 -18.90 22.34 -54.37
C LYS A 462 -18.10 21.21 -53.70
N ASP A 463 -18.02 21.21 -52.37
CA ASP A 463 -17.38 20.20 -51.53
C ASP A 463 -18.27 18.98 -51.23
N GLY A 464 -19.50 18.96 -51.76
CA GLY A 464 -20.52 17.95 -51.49
C GLY A 464 -21.35 18.19 -50.22
N ALA A 465 -21.04 19.23 -49.43
CA ALA A 465 -21.79 19.51 -48.21
C ALA A 465 -23.21 20.03 -48.53
N VAL A 466 -24.20 19.56 -47.77
CA VAL A 466 -25.62 19.90 -47.96
C VAL A 466 -26.06 20.93 -46.93
N PHE A 467 -26.80 21.96 -47.36
CA PHE A 467 -27.41 22.95 -46.46
C PHE A 467 -28.87 23.21 -46.82
N TRP A 468 -29.67 23.66 -45.85
CA TRP A 468 -31.06 24.07 -46.09
C TRP A 468 -31.12 25.52 -46.56
N GLY A 469 -31.60 25.75 -47.77
CA GLY A 469 -31.84 27.08 -48.34
C GLY A 469 -33.33 27.37 -48.48
N GLN A 470 -33.77 28.51 -47.93
CA GLN A 470 -35.04 29.13 -48.30
C GLN A 470 -34.79 29.99 -49.53
N ALA A 471 -35.47 29.69 -50.64
CA ALA A 471 -35.31 30.37 -51.91
C ALA A 471 -36.63 31.04 -52.31
N THR A 472 -36.61 32.37 -52.45
CA THR A 472 -37.70 33.14 -53.08
C THR A 472 -37.33 33.39 -54.53
N ILE A 473 -38.18 32.97 -55.48
CA ILE A 473 -37.94 33.06 -56.92
C ILE A 473 -39.01 33.94 -57.56
N SER A 474 -38.57 34.99 -58.26
CA SER A 474 -39.42 36.00 -58.88
C SER A 474 -39.05 36.18 -60.37
N PRO A 475 -39.97 35.99 -61.33
CA PRO A 475 -39.71 36.18 -62.76
C PRO A 475 -39.52 37.66 -63.14
N LEU A 476 -38.50 37.93 -63.95
CA LEU A 476 -38.24 39.20 -64.63
C LEU A 476 -38.67 39.07 -66.10
N TRP A 477 -39.67 39.86 -66.48
CA TRP A 477 -40.32 39.76 -67.79
C TRP A 477 -39.64 40.66 -68.82
N GLY A 478 -39.34 40.06 -69.98
CA GLY A 478 -38.86 40.78 -71.17
C GLY A 478 -40.01 41.30 -72.03
N LYS A 479 -39.73 41.47 -73.33
CA LYS A 479 -40.75 41.88 -74.33
C LYS A 479 -41.62 40.72 -74.88
N GLY A 480 -41.62 39.55 -74.24
CA GLY A 480 -42.33 38.34 -74.68
C GLY A 480 -43.15 37.67 -73.57
N ASP A 481 -43.89 36.61 -73.92
CA ASP A 481 -44.80 35.93 -72.99
C ASP A 481 -44.15 34.87 -72.08
N HIS A 482 -42.84 34.64 -72.22
CA HIS A 482 -42.04 33.90 -71.25
C HIS A 482 -41.10 34.86 -70.51
N PRO A 483 -40.79 34.61 -69.22
CA PRO A 483 -39.87 35.44 -68.47
C PRO A 483 -38.46 35.32 -69.06
N GLU A 484 -37.79 36.46 -69.23
CA GLU A 484 -36.45 36.56 -69.80
C GLU A 484 -35.42 36.02 -68.79
N PHE A 485 -35.61 36.41 -67.52
CA PHE A 485 -34.79 35.96 -66.40
C PHE A 485 -35.66 35.59 -65.19
N TYR A 486 -35.10 34.83 -64.27
CA TYR A 486 -35.58 34.69 -62.90
C TYR A 486 -34.55 35.29 -61.96
N LEU A 487 -35.03 36.08 -61.00
CA LEU A 487 -34.23 36.49 -59.85
C LEU A 487 -34.58 35.55 -58.68
N ALA A 488 -33.59 34.91 -58.10
CA ALA A 488 -33.75 34.16 -56.86
C ALA A 488 -32.92 34.80 -55.74
N VAL A 489 -33.55 34.92 -54.57
CA VAL A 489 -32.92 35.29 -53.31
C VAL A 489 -32.89 34.05 -52.43
N VAL A 490 -31.69 33.60 -52.07
CA VAL A 490 -31.44 32.37 -51.31
C VAL A 490 -30.85 32.72 -49.95
N ARG A 491 -31.50 32.25 -48.89
CA ARG A 491 -31.08 32.40 -47.50
C ARG A 491 -30.81 31.02 -46.90
N ASP A 492 -29.64 30.82 -46.29
CA ASP A 492 -29.36 29.63 -45.50
C ASP A 492 -30.21 29.65 -44.22
N ILE A 493 -31.01 28.60 -44.00
CA ILE A 493 -31.88 28.41 -42.84
C ILE A 493 -31.46 27.21 -41.99
N THR A 494 -30.26 26.64 -42.23
CA THR A 494 -29.75 25.46 -41.51
C THR A 494 -29.71 25.68 -39.99
N MET A 495 -29.42 26.91 -39.54
CA MET A 495 -29.46 27.27 -38.11
C MET A 495 -30.87 27.20 -37.50
N ARG A 496 -31.93 27.52 -38.27
CA ARG A 496 -33.32 27.39 -37.82
C ARG A 496 -33.70 25.91 -37.68
N LYS A 497 -33.33 25.06 -38.66
CA LYS A 497 -33.60 23.61 -38.58
C LYS A 497 -32.88 22.96 -37.39
N LYS A 498 -31.62 23.34 -37.14
CA LYS A 498 -30.89 22.90 -35.93
C LYS A 498 -31.52 23.40 -34.62
N ALA A 499 -32.19 24.56 -34.61
CA ALA A 499 -32.93 25.03 -33.43
C ALA A 499 -34.22 24.23 -33.19
N GLU A 500 -34.96 23.89 -34.25
CA GLU A 500 -36.13 23.01 -34.20
C GLU A 500 -35.76 21.62 -33.62
N GLU A 501 -34.62 21.04 -34.02
CA GLU A 501 -34.09 19.78 -33.45
C GLU A 501 -33.66 19.91 -31.98
N LYS A 502 -32.97 21.00 -31.61
CA LYS A 502 -32.54 21.25 -30.23
C LYS A 502 -33.71 21.34 -29.24
N LEU A 503 -34.82 21.96 -29.64
CA LEU A 503 -36.03 22.04 -28.83
C LEU A 503 -36.62 20.65 -28.56
N MET A 504 -36.66 19.77 -29.57
CA MET A 504 -37.12 18.40 -29.41
C MET A 504 -36.20 17.56 -28.51
N LEU A 505 -34.88 17.79 -28.56
CA LEU A 505 -33.93 17.13 -27.66
C LEU A 505 -34.09 17.60 -26.21
N ALA A 506 -34.26 18.91 -25.98
CA ALA A 506 -34.47 19.48 -24.64
C ALA A 506 -35.73 18.92 -23.95
N ALA A 507 -36.83 18.77 -24.69
CA ALA A 507 -38.05 18.14 -24.18
C ALA A 507 -37.82 16.68 -23.72
N LYS A 508 -37.07 15.89 -24.52
CA LYS A 508 -36.73 14.50 -24.16
C LYS A 508 -35.82 14.39 -22.93
N VAL A 509 -34.87 15.32 -22.76
CA VAL A 509 -34.04 15.38 -21.56
C VAL A 509 -34.90 15.66 -20.33
N PHE A 510 -35.82 16.63 -20.41
CA PHE A 510 -36.73 16.93 -19.30
C PHE A 510 -37.54 15.71 -18.87
N GLU A 511 -38.14 14.98 -19.82
CA GLU A 511 -39.00 13.82 -19.53
C GLU A 511 -38.27 12.58 -19.01
N ASN A 512 -37.04 12.31 -19.46
CA ASN A 512 -36.34 11.04 -19.20
C ASN A 512 -35.27 11.11 -18.10
N THR A 513 -35.06 12.26 -17.47
CA THR A 513 -34.10 12.43 -16.38
C THR A 513 -34.63 11.85 -15.06
N VAL A 514 -33.79 11.05 -14.37
CA VAL A 514 -34.10 10.41 -13.08
C VAL A 514 -34.06 11.41 -11.92
N GLU A 515 -33.24 12.47 -12.03
CA GLU A 515 -33.18 13.58 -11.09
C GLU A 515 -34.50 14.37 -11.08
N GLY A 516 -34.82 14.98 -9.94
CA GLY A 516 -36.00 15.82 -9.79
C GLY A 516 -35.77 17.21 -10.38
N ILE A 517 -36.50 17.55 -11.43
CA ILE A 517 -36.48 18.88 -12.05
C ILE A 517 -37.77 19.62 -11.72
N VAL A 518 -37.65 20.85 -11.22
CA VAL A 518 -38.75 21.77 -10.90
C VAL A 518 -38.49 23.11 -11.56
N VAL A 519 -39.46 23.63 -12.31
CA VAL A 519 -39.46 24.98 -12.86
C VAL A 519 -40.49 25.81 -12.11
N THR A 520 -40.09 26.98 -11.63
CA THR A 520 -40.97 27.94 -10.96
C THR A 520 -40.99 29.29 -11.65
N ASP A 521 -42.02 30.09 -11.39
CA ASP A 521 -42.03 31.52 -11.68
C ASP A 521 -41.03 32.30 -10.79
N ALA A 522 -40.92 33.61 -11.00
CA ALA A 522 -40.10 34.54 -10.21
C ALA A 522 -40.53 34.68 -8.74
N HIS A 523 -41.72 34.21 -8.36
CA HIS A 523 -42.26 34.21 -7.00
C HIS A 523 -42.09 32.84 -6.29
N GLY A 524 -41.56 31.83 -7.00
CA GLY A 524 -41.39 30.47 -6.50
C GLY A 524 -42.67 29.63 -6.55
N THR A 525 -43.63 29.96 -7.41
CA THR A 525 -44.78 29.10 -7.75
C THR A 525 -44.34 28.05 -8.76
N ILE A 526 -44.61 26.76 -8.51
CA ILE A 526 -44.24 25.66 -9.41
C ILE A 526 -45.07 25.73 -10.68
N GLU A 527 -44.41 25.91 -11.83
CA GLU A 527 -45.03 25.87 -13.16
C GLU A 527 -44.94 24.48 -13.78
N GLN A 528 -43.82 23.77 -13.57
CA GLN A 528 -43.59 22.46 -14.17
C GLN A 528 -42.72 21.57 -13.26
N VAL A 529 -42.96 20.27 -13.31
CA VAL A 529 -42.09 19.23 -12.72
C VAL A 529 -41.90 18.08 -13.70
N ASN A 530 -40.80 17.35 -13.59
CA ASN A 530 -40.55 16.15 -14.40
C ASN A 530 -40.98 14.85 -13.67
N PRO A 531 -40.89 13.67 -14.33
CA PRO A 531 -41.17 12.39 -13.66
C PRO A 531 -40.24 12.09 -12.49
N GLY A 532 -38.95 12.44 -12.57
CA GLY A 532 -37.97 12.25 -11.48
C GLY A 532 -38.39 12.91 -10.17
N PHE A 533 -38.95 14.13 -10.23
CA PHE A 533 -39.52 14.82 -9.06
C PHE A 533 -40.59 13.97 -8.37
N SER A 534 -41.46 13.32 -9.16
CA SER A 534 -42.57 12.53 -8.64
C SER A 534 -42.08 11.23 -7.99
N ILE A 535 -41.04 10.61 -8.57
CA ILE A 535 -40.40 9.39 -8.05
C ILE A 535 -39.70 9.68 -6.71
N ILE A 536 -38.91 10.77 -6.62
CA ILE A 536 -38.13 11.09 -5.42
C ILE A 536 -39.04 11.60 -4.29
N THR A 537 -39.98 12.51 -4.58
CA THR A 537 -40.75 13.21 -3.54
C THR A 537 -42.06 12.51 -3.16
N GLY A 538 -42.60 11.67 -4.04
CA GLY A 538 -43.92 11.05 -3.92
C GLY A 538 -45.11 11.98 -4.24
N TYR A 539 -44.87 13.24 -4.62
CA TYR A 539 -45.91 14.17 -5.07
C TYR A 539 -46.13 14.06 -6.57
N THR A 540 -47.40 14.01 -7.00
CA THR A 540 -47.74 14.03 -8.43
C THR A 540 -47.67 15.45 -9.00
N PRO A 541 -47.51 15.63 -10.33
CA PRO A 541 -47.52 16.97 -10.94
C PRO A 541 -48.79 17.77 -10.64
N GLN A 542 -49.94 17.10 -10.55
CA GLN A 542 -51.24 17.70 -10.22
C GLN A 542 -51.33 18.21 -8.77
N GLU A 543 -50.48 17.70 -7.87
CA GLU A 543 -50.39 18.14 -6.47
C GLU A 543 -49.31 19.20 -6.24
N ALA A 544 -48.29 19.25 -7.12
CA ALA A 544 -47.14 20.14 -7.00
C ALA A 544 -47.29 21.44 -7.80
N VAL A 545 -47.81 21.38 -9.03
CA VAL A 545 -47.97 22.56 -9.91
C VAL A 545 -49.00 23.53 -9.33
N GLY A 546 -48.69 24.83 -9.36
CA GLY A 546 -49.41 25.89 -8.65
C GLY A 546 -49.09 25.99 -7.15
N GLY A 547 -48.35 25.02 -6.60
CA GLY A 547 -47.81 25.06 -5.24
C GLY A 547 -46.49 25.83 -5.15
N ASN A 548 -45.84 25.76 -3.98
CA ASN A 548 -44.50 26.32 -3.76
C ASN A 548 -43.55 25.20 -3.26
N PRO A 549 -42.27 25.14 -3.68
CA PRO A 549 -41.35 24.04 -3.32
C PRO A 549 -41.17 23.78 -1.82
N ARG A 550 -41.56 24.74 -0.95
CA ARG A 550 -41.62 24.54 0.51
C ARG A 550 -42.48 23.34 0.97
N ILE A 551 -43.31 22.74 0.09
CA ILE A 551 -43.97 21.46 0.38
C ILE A 551 -42.99 20.34 0.72
N LEU A 552 -41.75 20.40 0.22
CA LEU A 552 -40.68 19.45 0.51
C LEU A 552 -39.90 19.78 1.80
N LYS A 553 -40.14 20.94 2.43
CA LYS A 553 -39.30 21.43 3.53
C LYS A 553 -39.32 20.46 4.73
N SER A 554 -38.14 20.07 5.20
CA SER A 554 -37.97 19.34 6.46
C SER A 554 -37.71 20.27 7.66
N ASP A 555 -37.64 19.68 8.85
CA ASP A 555 -37.37 20.39 10.11
C ASP A 555 -35.89 20.25 10.55
N ARG A 556 -35.02 19.72 9.68
CA ARG A 556 -33.57 19.48 9.94
C ARG A 556 -32.72 20.75 9.83
N HIS A 557 -33.18 21.77 9.10
CA HIS A 557 -32.45 23.03 8.89
C HIS A 557 -33.11 24.21 9.61
N PRO A 558 -32.32 25.09 10.26
CA PRO A 558 -32.83 26.29 10.92
C PRO A 558 -33.31 27.34 9.89
N GLN A 559 -34.14 28.29 10.32
CA GLN A 559 -34.73 29.28 9.40
C GLN A 559 -33.68 30.17 8.68
N HIS A 560 -32.54 30.47 9.33
CA HIS A 560 -31.49 31.30 8.72
C HIS A 560 -30.84 30.64 7.50
N PHE A 561 -30.69 29.30 7.49
CA PHE A 561 -30.15 28.55 6.35
C PHE A 561 -30.94 28.82 5.07
N TYR A 562 -32.28 28.77 5.15
CA TYR A 562 -33.15 29.07 4.01
C TYR A 562 -33.08 30.55 3.60
N GLN A 563 -32.86 31.47 4.55
CA GLN A 563 -32.71 32.89 4.25
C GLN A 563 -31.39 33.17 3.51
N GLU A 564 -30.29 32.55 3.93
CA GLU A 564 -28.98 32.63 3.28
C GLU A 564 -28.99 31.99 1.88
N MET A 565 -29.64 30.84 1.73
CA MET A 565 -29.88 30.19 0.43
C MET A 565 -30.57 31.16 -0.54
N TRP A 566 -31.71 31.75 -0.14
CA TRP A 566 -32.44 32.70 -0.98
C TRP A 566 -31.66 33.99 -1.24
N ALA A 567 -30.92 34.50 -0.26
CA ALA A 567 -30.09 35.69 -0.43
C ALA A 567 -28.99 35.47 -1.49
N LYS A 568 -28.27 34.35 -1.43
CA LYS A 568 -27.30 33.94 -2.46
C LYS A 568 -27.96 33.74 -3.81
N LEU A 569 -29.05 32.97 -3.89
CA LEU A 569 -29.74 32.69 -5.14
C LEU A 569 -30.22 33.96 -5.87
N VAL A 570 -30.70 34.97 -5.14
CA VAL A 570 -31.11 36.26 -5.71
C VAL A 570 -29.92 37.11 -6.17
N ALA A 571 -28.84 37.14 -5.37
CA ALA A 571 -27.63 37.92 -5.67
C ALA A 571 -26.82 37.33 -6.82
N ASP A 572 -26.47 36.05 -6.71
CA ASP A 572 -25.55 35.34 -7.60
C ASP A 572 -26.28 34.70 -8.80
N GLY A 573 -27.61 34.59 -8.75
CA GLY A 573 -28.42 33.90 -9.75
C GLY A 573 -28.32 32.37 -9.71
N HIS A 574 -27.59 31.82 -8.75
CA HIS A 574 -27.36 30.38 -8.61
C HIS A 574 -27.16 29.99 -7.14
N TRP A 575 -27.56 28.78 -6.77
CA TRP A 575 -27.26 28.16 -5.49
C TRP A 575 -27.11 26.65 -5.68
N ALA A 576 -26.16 26.04 -4.97
CA ALA A 576 -26.03 24.58 -4.92
C ALA A 576 -25.62 24.14 -3.51
N GLY A 577 -26.12 23.00 -3.06
CA GLY A 577 -25.71 22.39 -1.79
C GLY A 577 -26.57 21.22 -1.34
N GLU A 578 -26.11 20.55 -0.28
CA GLU A 578 -26.89 19.53 0.43
C GLU A 578 -28.02 20.19 1.23
N ILE A 579 -29.23 19.67 1.09
CA ILE A 579 -30.40 20.07 1.86
C ILE A 579 -31.18 18.85 2.32
N TRP A 580 -31.72 18.92 3.53
CA TRP A 580 -32.66 17.93 4.04
C TRP A 580 -34.09 18.33 3.70
N ASN A 581 -34.74 17.53 2.85
CA ASN A 581 -36.14 17.65 2.49
C ASN A 581 -36.94 16.44 3.02
N ARG A 582 -38.25 16.47 2.81
CA ARG A 582 -39.22 15.51 3.35
C ARG A 582 -40.19 15.09 2.25
N ARG A 583 -40.29 13.78 2.02
CA ARG A 583 -41.22 13.19 1.05
C ARG A 583 -42.66 13.28 1.55
N LYS A 584 -43.61 13.05 0.65
CA LYS A 584 -45.06 12.98 0.95
C LYS A 584 -45.43 11.97 2.05
N ASN A 585 -44.64 10.91 2.23
CA ASN A 585 -44.85 9.89 3.28
C ASN A 585 -44.34 10.31 4.67
N GLY A 586 -43.69 11.48 4.80
CA GLY A 586 -43.11 11.99 6.05
C GLY A 586 -41.63 11.62 6.27
N GLU A 587 -41.01 10.79 5.43
CA GLU A 587 -39.59 10.48 5.49
C GLU A 587 -38.74 11.71 5.16
N SER A 588 -37.83 12.07 6.07
CA SER A 588 -36.80 13.10 5.83
C SER A 588 -35.58 12.47 5.16
N TYR A 589 -35.15 13.04 4.03
CA TYR A 589 -34.04 12.55 3.21
C TYR A 589 -33.08 13.70 2.85
N PRO A 590 -31.77 13.46 2.75
CA PRO A 590 -30.83 14.42 2.18
C PRO A 590 -30.88 14.36 0.65
N GLU A 591 -30.90 15.53 0.01
CA GLU A 591 -30.71 15.68 -1.43
C GLU A 591 -29.59 16.68 -1.71
N TRP A 592 -28.90 16.49 -2.83
CA TRP A 592 -28.08 17.54 -3.43
C TRP A 592 -28.99 18.36 -4.34
N LEU A 593 -29.22 19.64 -4.00
CA LEU A 593 -30.11 20.54 -4.71
C LEU A 593 -29.29 21.64 -5.38
N THR A 594 -29.57 21.88 -6.66
CA THR A 594 -29.03 23.00 -7.46
C THR A 594 -30.18 23.85 -7.96
N ILE A 595 -30.11 25.16 -7.79
CA ILE A 595 -31.13 26.13 -8.23
C ILE A 595 -30.45 27.20 -9.08
N SER A 596 -30.99 27.50 -10.26
CA SER A 596 -30.49 28.53 -11.17
C SER A 596 -31.62 29.46 -11.60
N ALA A 597 -31.36 30.77 -11.54
CA ALA A 597 -32.28 31.82 -11.95
C ALA A 597 -32.17 32.08 -13.46
N ILE A 598 -33.30 32.00 -14.17
CA ILE A 598 -33.41 32.42 -15.57
C ILE A 598 -33.80 33.90 -15.58
N ARG A 599 -33.12 34.70 -16.42
CA ARG A 599 -33.35 36.13 -16.56
C ARG A 599 -33.78 36.50 -17.98
N ASN A 600 -34.60 37.54 -18.11
CA ASN A 600 -34.96 38.13 -19.40
C ASN A 600 -33.86 39.07 -19.94
N ASP A 601 -34.07 39.61 -21.14
CA ASP A 601 -33.16 40.58 -21.79
C ASP A 601 -32.97 41.89 -21.00
N ALA A 602 -33.85 42.19 -20.03
CA ALA A 602 -33.73 43.32 -19.10
C ALA A 602 -32.96 42.99 -17.81
N GLY A 603 -32.53 41.73 -17.63
CA GLY A 603 -31.81 41.24 -16.44
C GLY A 603 -32.70 40.83 -15.27
N GLU A 604 -34.03 40.96 -15.41
CA GLU A 604 -35.02 40.57 -14.40
C GLU A 604 -35.18 39.05 -14.37
N ILE A 605 -35.32 38.47 -13.17
CA ILE A 605 -35.55 37.02 -13.03
C ILE A 605 -36.99 36.70 -13.48
N THR A 606 -37.15 35.76 -14.40
CA THR A 606 -38.46 35.26 -14.83
C THR A 606 -38.83 33.95 -14.15
N ASN A 607 -37.84 33.08 -13.94
CA ASN A 607 -38.03 31.72 -13.46
C ASN A 607 -36.86 31.24 -12.60
N TYR A 608 -37.09 30.23 -11.78
CA TYR A 608 -36.02 29.40 -11.21
C TYR A 608 -36.15 27.96 -11.68
N VAL A 609 -35.05 27.36 -12.10
CA VAL A 609 -34.95 25.92 -12.40
C VAL A 609 -34.17 25.27 -11.27
N SER A 610 -34.80 24.30 -10.61
CA SER A 610 -34.21 23.47 -9.58
C SER A 610 -33.98 22.05 -10.10
N ILE A 611 -32.82 21.48 -9.82
CA ILE A 611 -32.47 20.08 -10.11
C ILE A 611 -31.97 19.45 -8.81
N PHE A 612 -32.51 18.30 -8.41
CA PHE A 612 -32.08 17.61 -7.19
C PHE A 612 -31.95 16.09 -7.34
N HIS A 613 -31.00 15.54 -6.60
CA HIS A 613 -30.70 14.11 -6.52
C HIS A 613 -30.72 13.63 -5.07
N ASP A 614 -31.38 12.51 -4.80
CA ASP A 614 -31.47 11.89 -3.48
C ASP A 614 -30.16 11.18 -3.12
N ILE A 615 -29.48 11.64 -2.06
CA ILE A 615 -28.18 11.11 -1.62
C ILE A 615 -28.28 10.20 -0.37
N THR A 616 -29.49 9.74 -0.01
CA THR A 616 -29.72 8.91 1.19
C THR A 616 -28.84 7.67 1.22
N GLU A 617 -28.79 6.92 0.13
CA GLU A 617 -28.05 5.66 0.04
C GLU A 617 -26.53 5.91 0.01
N LEU A 618 -26.10 7.00 -0.63
CA LEU A 618 -24.69 7.41 -0.66
C LEU A 618 -24.19 7.71 0.77
N LYS A 619 -24.96 8.45 1.57
CA LYS A 619 -24.65 8.75 2.98
C LYS A 619 -24.58 7.49 3.83
N ARG A 620 -25.55 6.58 3.72
CA ARG A 620 -25.55 5.30 4.46
C ARG A 620 -24.32 4.44 4.14
N GLN A 621 -23.91 4.37 2.87
CA GLN A 621 -22.71 3.66 2.46
C GLN A 621 -21.44 4.35 2.94
N GLN A 622 -21.41 5.69 2.97
CA GLN A 622 -20.29 6.45 3.52
C GLN A 622 -20.13 6.22 5.02
N ASP A 623 -21.19 6.40 5.82
CA ASP A 623 -21.18 6.22 7.28
C ASP A 623 -20.71 4.81 7.67
N ALA A 624 -21.18 3.78 6.96
CA ALA A 624 -20.76 2.39 7.17
C ALA A 624 -19.27 2.15 6.84
N LEU A 625 -18.75 2.80 5.79
CA LEU A 625 -17.34 2.72 5.42
C LEU A 625 -16.44 3.50 6.36
N GLU A 626 -16.87 4.66 6.86
CA GLU A 626 -16.14 5.43 7.87
C GLU A 626 -16.08 4.65 9.19
N TYR A 627 -17.19 4.05 9.62
CA TYR A 627 -17.22 3.19 10.81
C TYR A 627 -16.27 1.98 10.65
N GLN A 628 -16.33 1.27 9.53
CA GLN A 628 -15.45 0.12 9.25
C GLN A 628 -13.98 0.51 9.07
N ALA A 629 -13.68 1.72 8.60
CA ALA A 629 -12.31 2.24 8.51
C ALA A 629 -11.72 2.60 9.88
N GLN A 630 -12.56 2.83 10.90
CA GLN A 630 -12.16 3.31 12.23
C GLN A 630 -12.25 2.26 13.35
N HIS A 631 -12.92 1.13 13.12
CA HIS A 631 -13.11 0.06 14.11
C HIS A 631 -12.53 -1.28 13.62
N ASP A 632 -12.23 -2.19 14.55
CA ASP A 632 -11.87 -3.58 14.29
C ASP A 632 -13.12 -4.40 13.95
N ALA A 633 -13.05 -5.17 12.87
CA ALA A 633 -14.21 -5.86 12.32
C ALA A 633 -14.69 -7.05 13.18
N LEU A 634 -13.82 -7.62 14.02
CA LEU A 634 -14.17 -8.73 14.91
C LEU A 634 -14.73 -8.23 16.25
N THR A 635 -14.01 -7.32 16.91
CA THR A 635 -14.33 -6.90 18.29
C THR A 635 -15.24 -5.68 18.36
N GLY A 636 -15.36 -4.90 17.28
CA GLY A 636 -16.09 -3.62 17.26
C GLY A 636 -15.38 -2.47 17.97
N LEU A 637 -14.20 -2.71 18.54
CA LEU A 637 -13.38 -1.69 19.20
C LEU A 637 -12.78 -0.70 18.20
N PRO A 638 -12.43 0.53 18.62
CA PRO A 638 -11.51 1.39 17.88
C PRO A 638 -10.28 0.65 17.36
N ASN A 639 -9.92 0.87 16.09
CA ASN A 639 -8.71 0.34 15.49
C ASN A 639 -7.54 1.34 15.63
N ARG A 640 -6.37 0.97 15.08
CA ARG A 640 -5.14 1.78 15.08
C ARG A 640 -5.33 3.22 14.57
N ILE A 641 -6.23 3.47 13.62
CA ILE A 641 -6.50 4.80 13.07
C ILE A 641 -7.25 5.66 14.09
N LEU A 642 -8.38 5.17 14.62
CA LEU A 642 -9.19 5.93 15.58
C LEU A 642 -8.46 6.13 16.92
N LEU A 643 -7.69 5.13 17.37
CA LEU A 643 -6.82 5.27 18.54
C LEU A 643 -5.76 6.36 18.32
N GLY A 644 -5.08 6.35 17.16
CA GLY A 644 -4.05 7.35 16.84
C GLY A 644 -4.60 8.78 16.80
N ASP A 645 -5.85 8.95 16.39
CA ASP A 645 -6.53 10.24 16.43
C ASP A 645 -6.86 10.69 17.86
N ARG A 646 -7.48 9.81 18.66
CA ARG A 646 -7.79 10.08 20.09
C ARG A 646 -6.52 10.36 20.91
N LEU A 647 -5.43 9.64 20.67
CA LEU A 647 -4.14 9.87 21.32
C LEU A 647 -3.55 11.24 20.95
N ARG A 648 -3.68 11.67 19.69
CA ARG A 648 -3.27 13.01 19.25
C ARG A 648 -4.09 14.11 19.92
N MET A 649 -5.41 13.92 20.04
CA MET A 649 -6.30 14.83 20.76
C MET A 649 -5.96 14.93 22.24
N ALA A 650 -5.71 13.78 22.91
CA ALA A 650 -5.34 13.72 24.32
C ALA A 650 -4.00 14.43 24.59
N LEU A 651 -2.97 14.19 23.77
CA LEU A 651 -1.68 14.90 23.87
C LEU A 651 -1.84 16.42 23.68
N ALA A 652 -2.62 16.86 22.68
CA ALA A 652 -2.90 18.27 22.46
C ALA A 652 -3.78 18.91 23.55
N GLN A 653 -4.45 18.12 24.39
CA GLN A 653 -5.15 18.58 25.60
C GLN A 653 -4.18 18.64 26.80
N LEU A 654 -3.28 17.66 26.91
CA LEU A 654 -2.23 17.58 27.93
C LEU A 654 -1.33 18.83 27.95
N GLU A 655 -0.89 19.28 26.77
CA GLU A 655 -0.07 20.50 26.59
C GLU A 655 -0.75 21.77 27.16
N ARG A 656 -2.08 21.78 27.26
CA ARG A 656 -2.87 22.92 27.76
C ARG A 656 -3.27 22.77 29.24
N SER A 657 -3.33 21.55 29.77
CA SER A 657 -3.80 21.27 31.13
C SER A 657 -2.67 20.96 32.13
N ASN A 658 -1.45 20.65 31.66
CA ASN A 658 -0.32 20.21 32.49
C ASN A 658 -0.65 18.97 33.37
N GLY A 659 -1.57 18.13 32.88
CA GLY A 659 -1.90 16.84 33.49
C GLY A 659 -0.92 15.73 33.10
N LYS A 660 -1.30 14.48 33.38
CA LYS A 660 -0.66 13.27 32.85
C LYS A 660 -1.69 12.40 32.11
N LEU A 661 -1.24 11.66 31.11
CA LEU A 661 -2.01 10.59 30.47
C LEU A 661 -1.22 9.28 30.52
N ALA A 662 -1.91 8.15 30.45
CA ALA A 662 -1.28 6.84 30.42
C ALA A 662 -1.69 6.02 29.19
N LEU A 663 -0.74 5.24 28.69
CA LEU A 663 -0.92 4.29 27.61
C LEU A 663 -0.56 2.89 28.12
N LEU A 664 -1.49 1.94 28.03
CA LEU A 664 -1.25 0.55 28.40
C LEU A 664 -1.33 -0.30 27.13
N PHE A 665 -0.21 -0.85 26.68
CA PHE A 665 -0.15 -1.86 25.61
C PHE A 665 -0.27 -3.23 26.27
N PHE A 666 -1.11 -4.14 25.75
CA PHE A 666 -1.15 -5.50 26.26
C PHE A 666 -1.40 -6.55 25.18
N ASP A 667 -0.94 -7.76 25.49
CA ASP A 667 -0.92 -8.93 24.62
C ASP A 667 -1.27 -10.18 25.45
N LEU A 668 -1.95 -11.14 24.82
CA LEU A 668 -2.41 -12.35 25.47
C LEU A 668 -1.32 -13.43 25.48
N ASP A 669 -0.88 -13.78 26.69
CA ASP A 669 0.14 -14.81 26.86
C ASP A 669 -0.33 -16.15 26.28
N ASN A 670 0.48 -16.72 25.39
CA ASN A 670 0.24 -18.01 24.73
C ASN A 670 -1.07 -18.10 23.92
N PHE A 671 -1.63 -16.96 23.44
CA PHE A 671 -2.80 -16.96 22.56
C PHE A 671 -2.63 -17.84 21.31
N LYS A 672 -1.41 -17.86 20.73
CA LYS A 672 -1.09 -18.79 19.65
C LYS A 672 -1.32 -20.25 20.02
N THR A 673 -0.96 -20.68 21.23
CA THR A 673 -1.20 -22.05 21.71
C THR A 673 -2.68 -22.37 21.83
N ILE A 674 -3.54 -21.37 22.08
CA ILE A 674 -5.00 -21.52 22.09
C ILE A 674 -5.53 -21.68 20.67
N ASN A 675 -5.06 -20.89 19.71
CA ASN A 675 -5.41 -21.06 18.29
C ASN A 675 -4.94 -22.42 17.74
N ASP A 676 -3.69 -22.80 18.02
CA ASP A 676 -3.09 -24.06 17.56
C ASP A 676 -3.74 -25.29 18.22
N GLY A 677 -4.20 -25.16 19.47
CA GLY A 677 -4.77 -26.27 20.27
C GLY A 677 -6.30 -26.40 20.22
N LEU A 678 -7.04 -25.29 20.13
CA LEU A 678 -8.51 -25.24 20.17
C LEU A 678 -9.15 -24.65 18.90
N GLY A 679 -8.36 -24.09 17.99
CA GLY A 679 -8.80 -23.53 16.71
C GLY A 679 -9.14 -22.03 16.77
N HIS A 680 -8.95 -21.34 15.65
CA HIS A 680 -9.13 -19.88 15.55
C HIS A 680 -10.52 -19.37 15.95
N GLY A 681 -11.59 -20.14 15.74
CA GLY A 681 -12.93 -19.75 16.18
C GLY A 681 -13.09 -19.64 17.70
N VAL A 682 -12.25 -20.35 18.48
CA VAL A 682 -12.16 -20.21 19.94
C VAL A 682 -11.36 -18.96 20.29
N GLY A 683 -10.27 -18.69 19.57
CA GLY A 683 -9.49 -17.46 19.70
C GLY A 683 -10.31 -16.20 19.41
N ASP A 684 -11.12 -16.19 18.35
CA ASP A 684 -12.00 -15.09 18.01
C ASP A 684 -13.07 -14.85 19.09
N ALA A 685 -13.69 -15.92 19.60
CA ALA A 685 -14.65 -15.82 20.71
C ALA A 685 -13.99 -15.29 22.00
N LEU A 686 -12.76 -15.73 22.30
CA LEU A 686 -11.93 -15.23 23.39
C LEU A 686 -11.67 -13.72 23.23
N LEU A 687 -11.26 -13.25 22.04
CA LEU A 687 -10.98 -11.84 21.76
C LEU A 687 -12.23 -10.95 21.91
N VAL A 688 -13.39 -11.43 21.47
CA VAL A 688 -14.67 -10.72 21.61
C VAL A 688 -15.11 -10.62 23.07
N GLU A 689 -15.02 -11.71 23.85
CA GLU A 689 -15.34 -11.68 25.28
C GLU A 689 -14.32 -10.89 26.09
N LEU A 690 -13.04 -10.97 25.75
CA LEU A 690 -11.97 -10.14 26.34
C LEU A 690 -12.27 -8.66 26.16
N SER A 691 -12.58 -8.23 24.93
CA SER A 691 -12.94 -6.85 24.62
C SER A 691 -14.08 -6.37 25.50
N ARG A 692 -15.17 -7.15 25.56
CA ARG A 692 -16.34 -6.88 26.42
C ARG A 692 -16.01 -6.83 27.91
N ARG A 693 -15.08 -7.64 28.40
CA ARG A 693 -14.61 -7.60 29.80
C ARG A 693 -13.80 -6.34 30.07
N MET A 694 -12.89 -5.98 29.17
CA MET A 694 -12.02 -4.82 29.33
C MET A 694 -12.77 -3.50 29.21
N GLU A 695 -13.73 -3.36 28.28
CA GLU A 695 -14.61 -2.19 28.20
C GLU A 695 -15.35 -1.90 29.50
N LYS A 696 -15.84 -2.95 30.20
CA LYS A 696 -16.53 -2.81 31.50
C LYS A 696 -15.63 -2.32 32.64
N LEU A 697 -14.30 -2.41 32.49
CA LEU A 697 -13.35 -1.91 33.49
C LEU A 697 -13.08 -0.42 33.35
N LEU A 698 -13.31 0.13 32.16
CA LEU A 698 -12.91 1.46 31.71
C LEU A 698 -14.06 2.47 31.82
N ARG A 699 -13.70 3.75 31.85
CA ARG A 699 -14.63 4.89 31.90
C ARG A 699 -14.99 5.34 30.49
N SER A 700 -16.07 6.12 30.33
CA SER A 700 -16.50 6.62 29.02
C SER A 700 -15.52 7.59 28.34
N GLY A 701 -14.53 8.12 29.06
CA GLY A 701 -13.44 8.92 28.51
C GLY A 701 -12.21 8.09 28.11
N ASP A 702 -12.08 6.88 28.64
CA ASP A 702 -10.97 5.98 28.31
C ASP A 702 -11.23 5.35 26.93
N THR A 703 -10.17 4.87 26.28
CA THR A 703 -10.30 4.17 24.98
C THR A 703 -9.57 2.85 25.02
N LEU A 704 -10.30 1.75 24.93
CA LEU A 704 -9.75 0.46 24.51
C LEU A 704 -9.73 0.40 22.97
N ALA A 705 -8.66 -0.12 22.42
CA ALA A 705 -8.48 -0.34 20.99
C ALA A 705 -7.79 -1.68 20.73
N ARG A 706 -8.05 -2.28 19.56
CA ARG A 706 -7.33 -3.46 19.08
C ARG A 706 -6.46 -3.08 17.88
N LEU A 707 -5.20 -3.48 17.91
CA LEU A 707 -4.21 -3.11 16.89
C LEU A 707 -4.05 -4.17 15.79
N GLY A 708 -4.35 -5.42 16.11
CA GLY A 708 -4.23 -6.61 15.26
C GLY A 708 -3.99 -7.84 16.14
N GLY A 709 -4.30 -9.05 15.66
CA GLY A 709 -4.02 -10.29 16.42
C GLY A 709 -4.56 -10.25 17.86
N ASP A 710 -3.68 -10.49 18.81
CA ASP A 710 -3.86 -10.40 20.26
C ASP A 710 -3.34 -9.08 20.88
N GLU A 711 -2.93 -8.11 20.06
CA GLU A 711 -2.46 -6.79 20.51
C GLU A 711 -3.62 -5.83 20.79
N PHE A 712 -3.67 -5.32 22.02
CA PHE A 712 -4.62 -4.31 22.47
C PHE A 712 -3.90 -3.12 23.10
N LEU A 713 -4.58 -1.97 23.09
CA LEU A 713 -4.05 -0.76 23.67
C LEU A 713 -5.15 0.04 24.38
N VAL A 714 -4.87 0.47 25.61
CA VAL A 714 -5.74 1.35 26.41
C VAL A 714 -5.11 2.74 26.52
N LEU A 715 -5.86 3.75 26.11
CA LEU A 715 -5.55 5.16 26.38
C LEU A 715 -6.40 5.65 27.54
N LEU A 716 -5.72 6.11 28.60
CA LEU A 716 -6.30 6.84 29.73
C LEU A 716 -5.91 8.33 29.55
N PRO A 717 -6.77 9.17 28.93
CA PRO A 717 -6.37 10.50 28.46
C PRO A 717 -6.09 11.51 29.57
N GLU A 718 -6.60 11.27 30.78
CA GLU A 718 -6.33 12.07 31.98
C GLU A 718 -6.20 11.13 33.19
N ILE A 719 -5.05 11.15 33.87
CA ILE A 719 -4.80 10.41 35.12
C ILE A 719 -4.39 11.36 36.24
N GLU A 720 -4.96 11.16 37.43
CA GLU A 720 -4.68 11.96 38.63
C GLU A 720 -3.30 11.67 39.23
N SER A 721 -2.80 10.44 39.05
CA SER A 721 -1.49 9.97 39.51
C SER A 721 -0.99 8.84 38.61
N VAL A 722 0.32 8.56 38.65
CA VAL A 722 0.91 7.41 37.95
C VAL A 722 0.29 6.10 38.44
N ASP A 723 0.03 5.98 39.75
CA ASP A 723 -0.58 4.79 40.36
C ASP A 723 -1.99 4.48 39.83
N ALA A 724 -2.70 5.46 39.25
CA ALA A 724 -3.97 5.19 38.58
C ALA A 724 -3.81 4.22 37.39
N ALA A 725 -2.68 4.27 36.68
CA ALA A 725 -2.39 3.38 35.55
C ALA A 725 -2.13 1.94 36.02
N SER A 726 -1.34 1.74 37.08
CA SER A 726 -1.14 0.41 37.69
C SER A 726 -2.42 -0.14 38.32
N HIS A 727 -3.30 0.69 38.88
CA HIS A 727 -4.61 0.22 39.34
C HIS A 727 -5.49 -0.30 38.20
N ILE A 728 -5.48 0.34 37.02
CA ILE A 728 -6.17 -0.18 35.83
C ILE A 728 -5.50 -1.46 35.33
N ALA A 729 -4.18 -1.50 35.19
CA ALA A 729 -3.44 -2.69 34.75
C ALA A 729 -3.71 -3.92 35.64
N ASN A 730 -3.68 -3.76 36.97
CA ASN A 730 -4.01 -4.84 37.89
C ASN A 730 -5.48 -5.30 37.77
N ARG A 731 -6.44 -4.37 37.61
CA ARG A 731 -7.86 -4.74 37.38
C ARG A 731 -8.06 -5.51 36.08
N MET A 732 -7.28 -5.20 35.04
CA MET A 732 -7.29 -5.94 33.76
C MET A 732 -6.75 -7.36 33.98
N LEU A 733 -5.60 -7.53 34.62
CA LEU A 733 -5.05 -8.85 34.98
C LEU A 733 -6.01 -9.66 35.86
N ASP A 734 -6.66 -9.03 36.85
CA ASP A 734 -7.65 -9.69 37.71
C ASP A 734 -8.88 -10.17 36.91
N ALA A 735 -9.33 -9.43 35.90
CA ALA A 735 -10.45 -9.84 35.05
C ALA A 735 -10.15 -11.06 34.16
N LEU A 736 -8.86 -11.35 33.91
CA LEU A 736 -8.42 -12.55 33.19
C LEU A 736 -8.41 -13.82 34.06
N LYS A 737 -8.38 -13.68 35.40
CA LYS A 737 -8.48 -14.80 36.34
C LYS A 737 -9.84 -15.50 36.30
N THR A 738 -10.87 -14.82 35.79
CA THR A 738 -12.17 -15.45 35.52
C THR A 738 -12.06 -16.29 34.25
N PRO A 739 -12.44 -17.58 34.27
CA PRO A 739 -12.29 -18.46 33.11
C PRO A 739 -13.04 -17.94 31.88
N PHE A 740 -12.60 -18.37 30.71
CA PHE A 740 -13.27 -18.20 29.43
C PHE A 740 -13.93 -19.52 29.03
N HIS A 741 -15.09 -19.43 28.39
CA HIS A 741 -15.91 -20.58 28.01
C HIS A 741 -16.17 -20.59 26.52
N HIS A 742 -16.05 -21.77 25.90
CA HIS A 742 -16.49 -22.02 24.53
C HIS A 742 -17.16 -23.39 24.44
N GLY A 743 -18.49 -23.41 24.30
CA GLY A 743 -19.26 -24.64 24.50
C GLY A 743 -19.09 -25.15 25.94
N ASP A 744 -18.75 -26.43 26.08
CA ASP A 744 -18.49 -27.09 27.37
C ASP A 744 -17.01 -26.97 27.83
N VAL A 745 -16.14 -26.29 27.08
CA VAL A 745 -14.71 -26.17 27.39
C VAL A 745 -14.44 -24.88 28.18
N GLU A 746 -13.74 -25.04 29.31
CA GLU A 746 -13.25 -23.96 30.17
C GLU A 746 -11.73 -23.80 29.99
N TYR A 747 -11.24 -22.57 29.83
CA TYR A 747 -9.81 -22.28 29.68
C TYR A 747 -9.44 -20.93 30.31
N PHE A 748 -8.16 -20.81 30.68
CA PHE A 748 -7.58 -19.64 31.32
C PHE A 748 -6.58 -18.96 30.39
N VAL A 749 -6.53 -17.63 30.46
CA VAL A 749 -5.53 -16.82 29.76
C VAL A 749 -4.89 -15.87 30.75
N THR A 750 -3.67 -15.44 30.45
CA THR A 750 -3.02 -14.32 31.12
C THR A 750 -2.63 -13.27 30.09
N ALA A 751 -2.22 -12.09 30.53
CA ALA A 751 -1.70 -11.06 29.66
C ALA A 751 -0.43 -10.45 30.22
N SER A 752 0.42 -9.99 29.31
CA SER A 752 1.57 -9.15 29.64
C SER A 752 1.23 -7.70 29.27
N ILE A 753 1.42 -6.76 30.20
CA ILE A 753 1.04 -5.35 30.03
C ILE A 753 2.27 -4.44 30.13
N GLY A 754 2.40 -3.50 29.21
CA GLY A 754 3.40 -2.43 29.23
C GLY A 754 2.74 -1.07 29.40
N VAL A 755 3.27 -0.24 30.29
CA VAL A 755 2.67 1.04 30.67
C VAL A 755 3.63 2.18 30.37
N THR A 756 3.17 3.22 29.67
CA THR A 756 3.86 4.51 29.55
C THR A 756 3.01 5.66 30.06
N ILE A 757 3.68 6.69 30.56
CA ILE A 757 3.12 7.91 31.12
C ILE A 757 3.63 9.10 30.30
N ALA A 758 2.72 9.89 29.72
CA ALA A 758 3.11 11.17 29.11
C ALA A 758 2.95 12.31 30.13
N PRO A 759 3.84 13.33 30.12
CA PRO A 759 4.92 13.53 29.15
C PRO A 759 6.23 12.78 29.45
N ASP A 760 6.35 12.12 30.62
CA ASP A 760 7.61 11.57 31.15
C ASP A 760 8.32 10.60 30.19
N ASP A 761 7.57 9.65 29.62
CA ASP A 761 8.08 8.62 28.70
C ASP A 761 8.05 9.08 27.22
N GLY A 762 7.45 10.24 26.94
CA GLY A 762 7.35 10.81 25.60
C GLY A 762 6.19 11.81 25.44
N SER A 763 6.34 12.72 24.49
CA SER A 763 5.33 13.72 24.09
C SER A 763 4.66 13.39 22.75
N GLU A 764 5.07 12.32 22.08
CA GLU A 764 4.57 11.90 20.77
C GLU A 764 3.92 10.52 20.84
N GLY A 765 2.76 10.35 20.20
CA GLY A 765 2.00 9.10 20.28
C GLY A 765 2.75 7.87 19.76
N SER A 766 3.51 8.01 18.68
CA SER A 766 4.39 6.95 18.13
C SER A 766 5.42 6.47 19.14
N LYS A 767 6.07 7.41 19.85
CA LYS A 767 7.07 7.12 20.88
C LYS A 767 6.44 6.45 22.11
N LEU A 768 5.27 6.93 22.56
CA LEU A 768 4.55 6.33 23.68
C LEU A 768 4.08 4.90 23.40
N ILE A 769 3.61 4.62 22.17
CA ILE A 769 3.25 3.27 21.73
C ILE A 769 4.49 2.36 21.72
N LYS A 770 5.60 2.79 21.10
CA LYS A 770 6.87 2.03 21.07
C LYS A 770 7.36 1.70 22.48
N ASN A 771 7.37 2.69 23.37
CA ASN A 771 7.85 2.53 24.73
C ASN A 771 6.91 1.62 25.57
N ALA A 772 5.60 1.62 25.30
CA ALA A 772 4.65 0.72 25.96
C ALA A 772 4.82 -0.73 25.49
N ASP A 773 4.98 -0.97 24.18
CA ASP A 773 5.31 -2.29 23.63
C ASP A 773 6.60 -2.86 24.24
N MET A 774 7.67 -2.05 24.33
CA MET A 774 8.92 -2.47 24.97
C MET A 774 8.75 -2.84 26.46
N ALA A 775 7.91 -2.11 27.20
CA ALA A 775 7.57 -2.44 28.58
C ALA A 775 6.76 -3.74 28.67
N MET A 776 5.83 -3.97 27.73
CA MET A 776 5.05 -5.20 27.62
C MET A 776 5.94 -6.40 27.32
N TYR A 777 6.94 -6.24 26.45
CA TYR A 777 7.93 -7.28 26.19
C TYR A 777 8.76 -7.61 27.44
N ARG A 778 9.12 -6.60 28.24
CA ARG A 778 9.78 -6.84 29.54
C ARG A 778 8.87 -7.60 30.49
N ALA A 779 7.56 -7.31 30.54
CA ALA A 779 6.59 -8.09 31.31
C ALA A 779 6.59 -9.56 30.88
N LYS A 780 6.63 -9.85 29.57
CA LYS A 780 6.78 -11.22 29.04
C LYS A 780 8.08 -11.89 29.54
N SER A 781 9.22 -11.19 29.47
CA SER A 781 10.51 -11.76 29.92
C SER A 781 10.63 -11.95 31.44
N MET A 782 9.89 -11.17 32.23
CA MET A 782 9.85 -11.28 33.70
C MET A 782 8.85 -12.32 34.22
N GLY A 783 8.41 -13.25 33.35
CA GLY A 783 7.57 -14.38 33.73
C GLY A 783 6.11 -14.30 33.28
N ARG A 784 5.74 -13.33 32.43
CA ARG A 784 4.36 -13.10 31.93
C ARG A 784 3.35 -12.79 33.05
N ASN A 785 2.06 -12.65 32.72
CA ASN A 785 0.98 -12.38 33.68
C ASN A 785 1.25 -11.22 34.66
N ASN A 786 1.88 -10.15 34.17
CA ASN A 786 2.26 -8.98 34.97
C ASN A 786 2.22 -7.70 34.13
N TYR A 787 2.43 -6.56 34.78
CA TYR A 787 2.62 -5.28 34.10
C TYR A 787 3.99 -4.67 34.43
N GLN A 788 4.57 -3.92 33.49
CA GLN A 788 5.79 -3.14 33.70
C GLN A 788 5.57 -1.70 33.22
N TYR A 789 6.12 -0.72 33.95
CA TYR A 789 6.31 0.64 33.45
C TYR A 789 7.54 0.70 32.56
N PHE A 790 7.51 1.48 31.48
CA PHE A 790 8.70 1.79 30.69
C PHE A 790 9.80 2.42 31.53
N THR A 791 11.06 2.09 31.22
CA THR A 791 12.24 2.77 31.76
C THR A 791 13.27 2.93 30.63
N PRO A 792 14.07 4.03 30.59
CA PRO A 792 15.00 4.28 29.49
C PRO A 792 16.03 3.17 29.25
N GLU A 793 16.39 2.39 30.28
CA GLU A 793 17.32 1.26 30.18
C GLU A 793 16.76 0.12 29.30
N MET A 794 15.44 0.03 29.12
CA MET A 794 14.82 -0.97 28.25
C MET A 794 15.19 -0.75 26.78
N ASP A 795 15.32 0.49 26.32
CA ASP A 795 15.71 0.80 24.95
C ASP A 795 17.14 0.34 24.67
N VAL A 796 18.05 0.54 25.62
CA VAL A 796 19.43 0.05 25.54
C VAL A 796 19.48 -1.48 25.53
N ALA A 797 18.67 -2.15 26.35
CA ALA A 797 18.59 -3.61 26.40
C ALA A 797 18.04 -4.21 25.09
N ALA A 798 16.97 -3.64 24.53
CA ALA A 798 16.37 -4.09 23.27
C ALA A 798 17.36 -3.97 22.09
N HIS A 799 18.03 -2.82 21.94
CA HIS A 799 19.05 -2.64 20.89
C HIS A 799 20.25 -3.58 21.09
N ARG A 800 20.72 -3.77 22.34
CA ARG A 800 21.79 -4.74 22.63
C ARG A 800 21.39 -6.17 22.26
N ARG A 801 20.14 -6.56 22.51
CA ARG A 801 19.60 -7.89 22.17
C ARG A 801 19.56 -8.12 20.66
N ILE A 802 18.99 -7.20 19.88
CA ILE A 802 18.92 -7.30 18.41
C ILE A 802 20.33 -7.36 17.81
N SER A 803 21.25 -6.51 18.28
CA SER A 803 22.66 -6.54 17.85
C SER A 803 23.35 -7.87 18.20
N MET A 804 23.08 -8.42 19.39
CA MET A 804 23.64 -9.70 19.82
C MET A 804 23.07 -10.89 19.02
N GLU A 805 21.79 -10.87 18.62
CA GLU A 805 21.20 -11.95 17.82
C GLU A 805 21.78 -11.97 16.40
N TYR A 806 21.92 -10.79 15.79
CA TYR A 806 22.60 -10.65 14.50
C TYR A 806 24.05 -11.15 14.56
N LYS A 807 24.80 -10.75 15.60
CA LYS A 807 26.16 -11.24 15.84
C LYS A 807 26.20 -12.76 16.06
N LEU A 808 25.27 -13.32 16.85
CA LEU A 808 25.20 -14.75 17.14
C LEU A 808 24.95 -15.57 15.87
N ARG A 809 24.05 -15.12 14.99
CA ARG A 809 23.81 -15.76 13.69
C ARG A 809 25.07 -15.75 12.82
N LYS A 810 25.77 -14.62 12.74
CA LYS A 810 27.04 -14.51 12.00
C LYS A 810 28.16 -15.36 12.62
N ALA A 811 28.23 -15.47 13.94
CA ALA A 811 29.20 -16.30 14.65
C ALA A 811 29.04 -17.79 14.35
N ILE A 812 27.80 -18.27 14.14
CA ILE A 812 27.52 -19.67 13.75
C ILE A 812 28.01 -19.93 12.33
N GLU A 813 27.75 -19.01 11.40
CA GLU A 813 28.25 -19.09 10.01
C GLU A 813 29.79 -19.02 9.95
N ALA A 814 30.42 -18.18 10.79
CA ALA A 814 31.86 -17.93 10.81
C ALA A 814 32.67 -18.85 11.75
N GLN A 815 32.02 -19.79 12.44
CA GLN A 815 32.64 -20.72 13.39
C GLN A 815 33.42 -20.03 14.54
N GLU A 816 32.89 -18.94 15.10
CA GLU A 816 33.52 -18.16 16.21
C GLU A 816 33.39 -18.81 17.61
N PHE A 817 33.01 -20.09 17.68
CA PHE A 817 32.81 -20.82 18.93
C PHE A 817 33.98 -21.75 19.24
N GLU A 818 34.26 -21.91 20.53
CA GLU A 818 35.28 -22.83 21.03
C GLU A 818 34.73 -23.60 22.24
N LEU A 819 35.16 -24.85 22.41
CA LEU A 819 34.79 -25.66 23.58
C LEU A 819 35.91 -25.59 24.62
N PHE A 820 35.52 -25.30 25.85
CA PHE A 820 36.36 -25.45 27.04
C PHE A 820 35.92 -26.70 27.78
N TYR A 821 36.85 -27.38 28.43
CA TYR A 821 36.64 -28.67 29.08
C TYR A 821 36.94 -28.56 30.56
N GLN A 822 36.00 -29.00 31.41
CA GLN A 822 36.22 -29.07 32.86
C GLN A 822 36.32 -30.52 33.32
N PRO A 823 37.35 -30.92 34.10
CA PRO A 823 37.56 -32.32 34.45
C PRO A 823 36.54 -32.81 35.48
N LEU A 824 35.98 -33.98 35.20
CA LEU A 824 35.23 -34.81 36.13
C LEU A 824 36.23 -35.73 36.85
N VAL A 825 36.33 -35.64 38.18
CA VAL A 825 37.42 -36.26 38.95
C VAL A 825 36.87 -37.25 39.98
N HIS A 826 37.51 -38.41 40.12
CA HIS A 826 37.15 -39.35 41.19
C HIS A 826 37.49 -38.76 42.57
N ILE A 827 36.48 -38.54 43.43
CA ILE A 827 36.66 -37.71 44.64
C ILE A 827 37.74 -38.22 45.59
N GLN A 828 37.92 -39.55 45.68
CA GLN A 828 38.87 -40.19 46.58
C GLN A 828 40.30 -40.22 46.03
N SER A 829 40.51 -40.71 44.79
CA SER A 829 41.85 -40.89 44.21
C SER A 829 42.39 -39.63 43.52
N GLY A 830 41.52 -38.73 43.09
CA GLY A 830 41.90 -37.52 42.34
C GLY A 830 42.19 -37.75 40.86
N GLU A 831 41.90 -38.95 40.33
CA GLU A 831 42.06 -39.32 38.92
C GLU A 831 40.96 -38.70 38.04
N ILE A 832 41.31 -38.33 36.81
CA ILE A 832 40.35 -37.80 35.82
C ILE A 832 39.53 -38.95 35.23
N LEU A 833 38.21 -38.86 35.34
CA LEU A 833 37.24 -39.82 34.80
C LEU A 833 36.63 -39.36 33.46
N GLY A 834 36.58 -38.04 33.24
CA GLY A 834 35.96 -37.45 32.06
C GLY A 834 36.09 -35.93 32.03
N ALA A 835 35.34 -35.31 31.13
CA ALA A 835 35.24 -33.86 30.98
C ALA A 835 33.79 -33.42 30.70
N GLU A 836 33.40 -32.25 31.16
CA GLU A 836 32.23 -31.53 30.65
C GLU A 836 32.65 -30.52 29.58
N ALA A 837 32.01 -30.59 28.41
CA ALA A 837 32.20 -29.67 27.29
C ALA A 837 31.32 -28.42 27.45
N LEU A 838 31.98 -27.30 27.70
CA LEU A 838 31.39 -26.01 28.00
C LEU A 838 31.67 -25.02 26.87
N ILE A 839 30.64 -24.68 26.10
CA ILE A 839 30.77 -23.74 24.98
C ILE A 839 31.23 -22.35 25.42
N ARG A 840 32.07 -21.72 24.60
CA ARG A 840 32.46 -20.31 24.69
C ARG A 840 32.30 -19.66 23.32
N TRP A 841 31.93 -18.37 23.32
CA TRP A 841 31.87 -17.56 22.11
C TRP A 841 32.93 -16.48 22.19
N ARG A 842 33.78 -16.39 21.16
CA ARG A 842 34.84 -15.39 21.07
C ARG A 842 34.56 -14.42 19.93
N SER A 843 34.06 -13.23 20.25
CA SER A 843 33.75 -12.18 19.27
C SER A 843 34.57 -10.93 19.56
N ASP A 844 35.13 -10.29 18.51
CA ASP A 844 36.00 -9.11 18.63
C ASP A 844 37.16 -9.28 19.64
N GLY A 845 37.70 -10.50 19.75
CA GLY A 845 38.76 -10.87 20.70
C GLY A 845 38.33 -11.02 22.17
N LYS A 846 37.05 -10.85 22.48
CA LYS A 846 36.48 -10.99 23.84
C LYS A 846 35.67 -12.28 23.96
N LEU A 847 35.79 -12.93 25.11
CA LEU A 847 34.93 -14.05 25.51
C LEU A 847 33.57 -13.50 25.99
N ILE A 848 32.49 -13.92 25.34
CA ILE A 848 31.11 -13.63 25.74
C ILE A 848 30.60 -14.79 26.60
N SER A 849 29.93 -14.47 27.70
CA SER A 849 29.40 -15.48 28.64
C SER A 849 28.27 -16.30 28.01
N PRO A 850 28.22 -17.63 28.18
CA PRO A 850 27.07 -18.45 27.78
C PRO A 850 25.74 -17.93 28.35
N ALA A 851 25.75 -17.38 29.57
CA ALA A 851 24.57 -16.77 30.18
C ALA A 851 24.03 -15.53 29.44
N GLU A 852 24.82 -14.88 28.57
CA GLU A 852 24.35 -13.79 27.71
C GLU A 852 23.75 -14.29 26.39
N PHE A 853 24.27 -15.37 25.80
CA PHE A 853 23.92 -15.77 24.44
C PHE A 853 23.10 -17.06 24.32
N ILE A 854 23.14 -17.98 25.28
CA ILE A 854 22.35 -19.23 25.25
C ILE A 854 20.84 -18.94 25.32
N PRO A 855 20.31 -18.09 26.24
CA PRO A 855 18.89 -17.77 26.27
C PRO A 855 18.42 -17.12 24.95
N LEU A 856 19.28 -16.30 24.33
CA LEU A 856 19.01 -15.69 23.04
C LEU A 856 19.00 -16.72 21.90
N ALA A 857 19.90 -17.70 21.94
CA ALA A 857 19.92 -18.83 21.00
C ALA A 857 18.66 -19.69 21.14
N GLU A 858 18.19 -19.92 22.38
CA GLU A 858 16.98 -20.68 22.66
C GLU A 858 15.72 -19.98 22.14
N ASP A 859 15.55 -18.69 22.41
CA ASP A 859 14.42 -17.89 21.93
C ASP A 859 14.39 -17.82 20.39
N SER A 860 15.51 -17.45 19.77
CA SER A 860 15.65 -17.29 18.31
C SER A 860 15.68 -18.62 17.53
N GLY A 861 15.82 -19.76 18.22
CA GLY A 861 15.97 -21.09 17.62
C GLY A 861 17.38 -21.41 17.10
N LEU A 862 18.32 -20.47 17.19
CA LEU A 862 19.74 -20.67 16.87
C LEU A 862 20.43 -21.72 17.77
N ILE A 863 19.81 -22.11 18.90
CA ILE A 863 20.32 -23.19 19.76
C ILE A 863 20.38 -24.55 19.06
N LEU A 864 19.55 -24.79 18.03
CA LEU A 864 19.54 -26.06 17.29
C LEU A 864 20.84 -26.26 16.47
N PRO A 865 21.22 -25.37 15.52
CA PRO A 865 22.49 -25.51 14.80
C PRO A 865 23.71 -25.34 15.72
N LEU A 866 23.62 -24.50 16.75
CA LEU A 866 24.69 -24.35 17.74
C LEU A 866 24.92 -25.65 18.52
N GLY A 867 23.85 -26.31 18.95
CA GLY A 867 23.90 -27.57 19.68
C GLY A 867 24.42 -28.75 18.87
N ASP A 868 24.07 -28.83 17.57
CA ASP A 868 24.66 -29.82 16.65
C ASP A 868 26.18 -29.61 16.51
N TRP A 869 26.63 -28.36 16.37
CA TRP A 869 28.06 -28.03 16.35
C TRP A 869 28.78 -28.41 17.64
N VAL A 870 28.21 -28.10 18.82
CA VAL A 870 28.77 -28.51 20.12
C VAL A 870 28.90 -30.02 20.19
N LEU A 871 27.84 -30.76 19.81
CA LEU A 871 27.79 -32.21 19.90
C LEU A 871 28.84 -32.88 19.02
N ARG A 872 28.95 -32.45 17.74
CA ARG A 872 29.95 -32.94 16.80
C ARG A 872 31.38 -32.65 17.29
N THR A 873 31.62 -31.44 17.81
CA THR A 873 32.94 -31.00 18.26
C THR A 873 33.38 -31.73 19.55
N ALA A 874 32.48 -31.89 20.52
CA ALA A 874 32.74 -32.62 21.76
C ALA A 874 33.00 -34.11 21.51
N ALA A 875 32.20 -34.75 20.64
CA ALA A 875 32.41 -36.16 20.27
C ALA A 875 33.74 -36.38 19.52
N HIS A 876 34.10 -35.47 18.62
CA HIS A 876 35.40 -35.50 17.94
C HIS A 876 36.58 -35.34 18.92
N GLN A 877 36.51 -34.40 19.88
CA GLN A 877 37.55 -34.27 20.90
C GLN A 877 37.64 -35.50 21.81
N ALA A 878 36.51 -36.09 22.19
CA ALA A 878 36.47 -37.32 22.97
C ALA A 878 37.12 -38.50 22.21
N LYS A 879 36.96 -38.57 20.89
CA LYS A 879 37.65 -39.54 20.03
C LYS A 879 39.16 -39.31 20.01
N LEU A 880 39.62 -38.06 19.85
CA LEU A 880 41.06 -37.74 19.86
C LEU A 880 41.74 -38.21 21.16
N TRP A 881 41.12 -37.95 22.32
CA TRP A 881 41.66 -38.42 23.61
C TRP A 881 41.58 -39.94 23.77
N GLN A 882 40.55 -40.57 23.21
CA GLN A 882 40.42 -42.04 23.17
C GLN A 882 41.51 -42.70 22.34
N ASP A 883 41.81 -42.18 21.15
CA ASP A 883 42.86 -42.69 20.27
C ASP A 883 44.27 -42.38 20.83
N ALA A 884 44.42 -41.33 21.64
CA ALA A 884 45.60 -41.06 22.47
C ALA A 884 45.74 -41.99 23.69
N GLY A 885 44.76 -42.87 23.95
CA GLY A 885 44.81 -43.88 25.01
C GLY A 885 44.10 -43.52 26.32
N HIS A 886 43.36 -42.41 26.38
CA HIS A 886 42.61 -42.01 27.58
C HIS A 886 41.14 -42.48 27.52
N ASP A 887 40.69 -43.26 28.51
CA ASP A 887 39.33 -43.86 28.52
C ASP A 887 38.22 -42.93 29.08
N LEU A 888 38.22 -41.67 28.66
CA LEU A 888 37.40 -40.60 29.24
C LEU A 888 35.93 -40.65 28.83
N THR A 889 35.06 -40.10 29.67
CA THR A 889 33.68 -39.73 29.34
C THR A 889 33.57 -38.25 28.98
N MET A 890 32.64 -37.88 28.10
CA MET A 890 32.42 -36.51 27.65
C MET A 890 30.97 -36.08 27.90
N SER A 891 30.75 -35.17 28.84
CA SER A 891 29.44 -34.56 29.12
C SER A 891 29.15 -33.39 28.19
N VAL A 892 27.91 -33.30 27.71
CA VAL A 892 27.39 -32.23 26.85
C VAL A 892 26.00 -31.81 27.33
N ASN A 893 25.82 -30.52 27.56
CA ASN A 893 24.54 -29.91 27.90
C ASN A 893 23.56 -29.90 26.71
N ILE A 894 22.29 -30.23 26.96
CA ILE A 894 21.23 -30.26 25.94
C ILE A 894 20.09 -29.32 26.33
N SER A 895 19.72 -28.40 25.44
CA SER A 895 18.59 -27.49 25.66
C SER A 895 17.23 -28.17 25.57
N SER A 896 16.22 -27.57 26.21
CA SER A 896 14.80 -27.97 26.11
C SER A 896 14.33 -28.10 24.65
N ARG A 897 14.81 -27.19 23.79
CA ARG A 897 14.42 -27.11 22.37
C ARG A 897 15.08 -28.20 21.52
N GLN A 898 16.32 -28.60 21.84
CA GLN A 898 16.97 -29.77 21.22
C GLN A 898 16.31 -31.08 21.66
N PHE A 899 16.06 -31.26 22.96
CA PHE A 899 15.45 -32.48 23.52
C PHE A 899 14.03 -32.73 22.99
N SER A 900 13.29 -31.67 22.69
CA SER A 900 11.94 -31.73 22.11
C SER A 900 11.93 -31.96 20.59
N GLY A 901 13.08 -31.84 19.91
CA GLY A 901 13.21 -31.99 18.46
C GLY A 901 13.15 -33.46 18.02
N THR A 902 12.64 -33.70 16.80
CA THR A 902 12.50 -35.06 16.24
C THR A 902 13.83 -35.73 15.90
N ASP A 903 14.87 -34.94 15.64
CA ASP A 903 16.04 -35.40 14.89
C ASP A 903 17.26 -35.70 15.76
N LEU A 904 17.24 -35.38 17.07
CA LEU A 904 18.39 -35.56 17.98
C LEU A 904 18.91 -37.00 18.02
N VAL A 905 18.02 -38.00 17.87
CA VAL A 905 18.39 -39.42 17.78
C VAL A 905 19.15 -39.73 16.48
N LEU A 906 18.78 -39.10 15.37
CA LEU A 906 19.47 -39.23 14.09
C LEU A 906 20.83 -38.54 14.16
N THR A 907 20.88 -37.31 14.68
CA THR A 907 22.13 -36.56 14.91
C THR A 907 23.12 -37.36 15.76
N LEU A 908 22.68 -37.96 16.87
CA LEU A 908 23.55 -38.79 17.72
C LEU A 908 24.10 -40.00 16.96
N ARG A 909 23.26 -40.71 16.19
CA ARG A 909 23.70 -41.84 15.37
C ARG A 909 24.71 -41.43 14.30
N GLU A 910 24.49 -40.29 13.63
CA GLU A 910 25.46 -39.72 12.70
C GLU A 910 26.78 -39.38 13.39
N VAL A 911 26.74 -38.69 14.52
CA VAL A 911 27.92 -38.24 15.27
C VAL A 911 28.79 -39.44 15.66
N LEU A 912 28.20 -40.49 16.25
CA LEU A 912 28.93 -41.70 16.63
C LEU A 912 29.49 -42.45 15.40
N LEU A 913 28.73 -42.51 14.30
CA LEU A 913 29.15 -43.17 13.06
C LEU A 913 30.30 -42.44 12.35
N HIS A 914 30.31 -41.09 12.37
CA HIS A 914 31.37 -40.30 11.74
C HIS A 914 32.62 -40.15 12.63
N THR A 915 32.48 -40.22 13.95
CA THR A 915 33.62 -40.09 14.88
C THR A 915 34.25 -41.42 15.28
N ASP A 916 33.58 -42.56 15.10
CA ASP A 916 34.03 -43.86 15.63
C ASP A 916 34.31 -43.79 17.15
N LEU A 917 33.55 -42.95 17.86
CA LEU A 917 33.58 -42.86 19.31
C LEU A 917 32.80 -44.05 19.89
N ARG A 918 33.44 -44.83 20.77
CA ARG A 918 32.76 -45.95 21.46
C ARG A 918 31.42 -45.50 22.09
N PRO A 919 30.29 -46.15 21.78
CA PRO A 919 28.99 -45.87 22.39
C PRO A 919 29.04 -45.90 23.92
N GLY A 920 28.22 -45.07 24.57
CA GLY A 920 28.22 -44.93 26.04
C GLY A 920 29.37 -44.12 26.62
N LYS A 921 30.19 -43.43 25.79
CA LYS A 921 31.19 -42.44 26.25
C LYS A 921 30.71 -40.98 26.19
N LEU A 922 29.59 -40.71 25.53
CA LEU A 922 28.97 -39.39 25.41
C LEU A 922 27.80 -39.27 26.39
N TYR A 923 27.90 -38.34 27.32
CA TYR A 923 26.96 -38.12 28.42
C TYR A 923 26.15 -36.85 28.11
N PHE A 924 24.85 -36.92 28.31
CA PHE A 924 23.91 -35.84 28.04
C PHE A 924 23.37 -35.30 29.35
N GLU A 925 23.54 -34.00 29.53
CA GLU A 925 23.11 -33.28 30.72
C GLU A 925 21.82 -32.53 30.37
N ILE A 926 20.77 -32.85 31.13
CA ILE A 926 19.39 -32.39 30.91
C ILE A 926 18.84 -31.85 32.23
N THR A 927 18.24 -30.67 32.23
CA THR A 927 17.72 -30.06 33.46
C THR A 927 16.42 -30.72 33.91
N GLU A 928 16.13 -30.65 35.22
CA GLU A 928 14.88 -31.18 35.80
C GLU A 928 13.62 -30.64 35.10
N SER A 929 13.61 -29.35 34.78
CA SER A 929 12.48 -28.66 34.12
C SER A 929 12.13 -29.23 32.75
N MET A 930 13.10 -29.80 32.01
CA MET A 930 12.87 -30.41 30.69
C MET A 930 11.99 -31.66 30.74
N LEU A 931 11.94 -32.34 31.89
CA LEU A 931 11.28 -33.64 32.06
C LEU A 931 9.87 -33.52 32.66
N MET A 932 9.50 -32.35 33.17
CA MET A 932 8.23 -32.13 33.88
C MET A 932 7.00 -31.87 32.99
N GLY A 933 7.19 -31.59 31.69
CA GLY A 933 6.10 -31.26 30.77
C GLY A 933 5.24 -32.46 30.36
N ASP A 934 5.83 -33.42 29.65
CA ASP A 934 5.21 -34.71 29.30
C ASP A 934 6.20 -35.84 29.61
N VAL A 935 6.04 -36.42 30.80
CA VAL A 935 6.92 -37.48 31.32
C VAL A 935 6.93 -38.71 30.41
N SER A 936 5.80 -39.05 29.77
CA SER A 936 5.70 -40.26 28.93
C SER A 936 6.45 -40.07 27.61
N LYS A 937 6.35 -38.87 27.03
CA LYS A 937 7.14 -38.48 25.86
C LYS A 937 8.63 -38.39 26.20
N ALA A 938 8.99 -37.80 27.35
CA ALA A 938 10.36 -37.70 27.80
C ALA A 938 11.00 -39.08 28.04
N GLU A 939 10.29 -40.01 28.69
CA GLU A 939 10.69 -41.42 28.86
C GLU A 939 10.96 -42.08 27.50
N THR A 940 10.06 -41.91 26.53
CA THR A 940 10.21 -42.44 25.16
C THR A 940 11.43 -41.85 24.43
N THR A 941 11.65 -40.53 24.51
CA THR A 941 12.81 -39.87 23.90
C THR A 941 14.13 -40.37 24.50
N LEU A 942 14.21 -40.48 25.83
CA LEU A 942 15.42 -40.97 26.51
C LEU A 942 15.71 -42.44 26.19
N LEU A 943 14.68 -43.30 26.08
CA LEU A 943 14.85 -44.69 25.62
C LEU A 943 15.46 -44.74 24.21
N ASN A 944 14.92 -43.97 23.26
CA ASN A 944 15.42 -43.93 21.88
C ASN A 944 16.87 -43.42 21.79
N LEU A 945 17.23 -42.40 22.60
CA LEU A 945 18.61 -41.88 22.64
C LEU A 945 19.57 -42.85 23.36
N ARG A 946 19.11 -43.59 24.37
CA ARG A 946 19.88 -44.65 25.04
C ARG A 946 20.15 -45.83 24.09
N GLU A 947 19.17 -46.24 23.29
CA GLU A 947 19.37 -47.22 22.22
C GLU A 947 20.36 -46.74 21.14
N ALA A 948 20.43 -45.42 20.89
CA ALA A 948 21.44 -44.81 20.03
C ALA A 948 22.84 -44.70 20.66
N GLY A 949 23.02 -45.10 21.93
CA GLY A 949 24.31 -45.12 22.62
C GLY A 949 24.59 -43.92 23.54
N GLY A 950 23.57 -43.11 23.87
CA GLY A 950 23.66 -42.02 24.84
C GLY A 950 23.51 -42.48 26.30
N THR A 951 24.10 -41.70 27.20
CA THR A 951 24.01 -41.85 28.68
C THR A 951 23.45 -40.55 29.25
N PHE A 952 22.57 -40.58 30.27
CA PHE A 952 21.83 -39.39 30.72
C PHE A 952 22.09 -39.02 32.18
N PHE A 953 22.42 -37.75 32.41
CA PHE A 953 22.57 -37.16 33.74
C PHE A 953 21.54 -36.05 33.93
N LEU A 954 20.82 -36.10 35.05
CA LEU A 954 19.88 -35.05 35.44
C LEU A 954 20.66 -33.92 36.11
N ASP A 955 20.58 -32.73 35.53
CA ASP A 955 21.29 -31.53 35.93
C ASP A 955 20.44 -30.61 36.84
N ASP A 956 21.10 -29.70 37.56
CA ASP A 956 20.53 -28.77 38.55
C ASP A 956 19.68 -29.45 39.65
N PHE A 957 19.98 -30.71 39.99
CA PHE A 957 19.06 -31.55 40.78
C PHE A 957 18.82 -31.02 42.20
N GLY A 958 17.54 -30.89 42.56
CA GLY A 958 17.08 -30.41 43.87
C GLY A 958 16.65 -28.94 43.89
N THR A 959 16.83 -28.20 42.79
CA THR A 959 16.32 -26.82 42.64
C THR A 959 14.86 -26.76 42.20
N GLY A 960 14.29 -27.87 41.73
CA GLY A 960 12.91 -28.00 41.21
C GLY A 960 11.96 -28.89 42.04
N TYR A 961 10.75 -29.10 41.52
CA TYR A 961 9.70 -29.92 42.14
C TYR A 961 9.79 -31.40 41.73
N SER A 962 10.86 -32.07 42.12
CA SER A 962 11.10 -33.48 41.77
C SER A 962 10.11 -34.45 42.43
N SER A 963 9.27 -35.11 41.61
CA SER A 963 8.51 -36.28 42.07
C SER A 963 9.33 -37.56 41.91
N LEU A 964 9.73 -38.15 43.04
CA LEU A 964 10.37 -39.47 43.14
C LEU A 964 9.66 -40.58 42.34
N SER A 965 8.35 -40.44 42.10
CA SER A 965 7.56 -41.40 41.34
C SER A 965 7.97 -41.50 39.86
N TYR A 966 8.46 -40.41 39.26
CA TYR A 966 8.89 -40.35 37.86
C TYR A 966 10.38 -40.59 37.72
N LEU A 967 11.20 -40.12 38.66
CA LEU A 967 12.65 -40.39 38.68
C LEU A 967 12.97 -41.90 38.63
N LYS A 968 12.11 -42.74 39.21
CA LYS A 968 12.20 -44.20 39.16
C LYS A 968 11.87 -44.81 37.78
N ARG A 969 11.13 -44.11 36.92
CA ARG A 969 10.71 -44.60 35.59
C ARG A 969 11.69 -44.17 34.49
N LEU A 970 12.24 -42.97 34.61
CA LEU A 970 13.09 -42.37 33.59
C LEU A 970 14.41 -43.16 33.42
N PRO A 971 14.84 -43.46 32.19
CA PRO A 971 16.07 -44.21 31.92
C PRO A 971 17.31 -43.29 32.00
N ILE A 972 17.55 -42.73 33.19
CA ILE A 972 18.74 -41.94 33.53
C ILE A 972 19.86 -42.82 34.10
N ASP A 973 21.08 -42.29 34.16
CA ASP A 973 22.31 -42.96 34.63
C ASP A 973 22.94 -42.28 35.85
N GLY A 974 22.66 -41.00 36.05
CA GLY A 974 23.15 -40.23 37.20
C GLY A 974 22.42 -38.91 37.43
N LEU A 975 22.81 -38.25 38.52
CA LEU A 975 22.33 -36.93 38.94
C LEU A 975 23.56 -36.03 39.20
N LYS A 976 23.48 -34.75 38.82
CA LYS A 976 24.43 -33.71 39.21
C LYS A 976 23.80 -32.91 40.36
N ILE A 977 24.52 -32.81 41.48
CA ILE A 977 24.09 -32.06 42.66
C ILE A 977 24.44 -30.59 42.42
N ASP A 978 23.42 -29.74 42.36
CA ASP A 978 23.60 -28.31 42.08
C ASP A 978 24.59 -27.64 43.05
N ARG A 979 25.37 -26.71 42.48
CA ARG A 979 26.36 -25.92 43.18
C ARG A 979 25.79 -25.13 44.36
N SER A 980 24.52 -24.73 44.38
CA SER A 980 23.98 -23.96 45.53
C SER A 980 24.06 -24.77 46.84
N PHE A 981 23.71 -26.06 46.80
CA PHE A 981 23.79 -26.95 47.97
C PHE A 981 25.24 -27.33 48.32
N VAL A 982 26.12 -27.48 47.31
CA VAL A 982 27.53 -27.83 47.53
C VAL A 982 28.34 -26.65 48.09
N LYS A 983 28.02 -25.43 47.68
CA LYS A 983 28.73 -24.22 48.07
C LYS A 983 28.74 -24.02 49.59
N ASP A 984 27.57 -24.14 50.22
CA ASP A 984 27.37 -23.80 51.63
C ASP A 984 27.32 -25.05 52.57
N ILE A 985 27.58 -26.25 52.04
CA ILE A 985 27.52 -27.57 52.74
C ILE A 985 28.35 -27.66 54.04
N THR A 986 29.43 -26.87 54.17
CA THR A 986 30.32 -26.83 55.34
C THR A 986 29.74 -26.07 56.52
N ASP A 987 28.83 -25.12 56.26
CA ASP A 987 28.39 -24.12 57.23
C ASP A 987 26.87 -24.15 57.44
N ASP A 988 26.10 -24.51 56.41
CA ASP A 988 24.64 -24.68 56.48
C ASP A 988 24.23 -26.15 56.76
N PRO A 989 23.55 -26.44 57.89
CA PRO A 989 22.99 -27.75 58.17
C PRO A 989 21.92 -28.21 57.17
N ASP A 990 21.13 -27.29 56.60
CA ASP A 990 20.01 -27.66 55.72
C ASP A 990 20.52 -28.12 54.35
N SER A 991 21.44 -27.37 53.73
CA SER A 991 22.19 -27.79 52.53
C SER A 991 22.87 -29.15 52.73
N ARG A 992 23.47 -29.39 53.90
CA ARG A 992 24.08 -30.69 54.24
C ARG A 992 23.06 -31.82 54.32
N ALA A 993 21.87 -31.57 54.89
CA ALA A 993 20.79 -32.54 54.96
C ALA A 993 20.22 -32.86 53.57
N ILE A 994 20.07 -31.86 52.70
CA ILE A 994 19.64 -32.02 51.31
C ILE A 994 20.65 -32.88 50.54
N VAL A 995 21.94 -32.56 50.58
CA VAL A 995 22.98 -33.35 49.90
C VAL A 995 22.99 -34.80 50.41
N ALA A 996 22.90 -35.03 51.73
CA ALA A 996 22.83 -36.38 52.28
C ALA A 996 21.58 -37.17 51.81
N ALA A 997 20.44 -36.51 51.66
CA ALA A 997 19.22 -37.12 51.13
C ALA A 997 19.37 -37.48 49.64
N ILE A 998 19.95 -36.59 48.81
CA ILE A 998 20.25 -36.85 47.40
C ILE A 998 21.21 -38.05 47.27
N VAL A 999 22.26 -38.11 48.12
CA VAL A 999 23.21 -39.22 48.14
C VAL A 999 22.54 -40.56 48.45
N SER A 1000 21.70 -40.60 49.49
CA SER A 1000 20.95 -41.81 49.86
C SER A 1000 19.96 -42.25 48.77
N MET A 1001 19.28 -41.30 48.13
CA MET A 1001 18.35 -41.56 47.04
C MET A 1001 19.05 -42.15 45.81
N ALA A 1002 20.15 -41.56 45.36
CA ALA A 1002 20.90 -42.04 44.20
C ALA A 1002 21.47 -43.45 44.43
N GLN A 1003 22.02 -43.73 45.62
CA GLN A 1003 22.44 -45.08 46.01
C GLN A 1003 21.28 -46.08 45.94
N THR A 1004 20.09 -45.70 46.41
CA THR A 1004 18.89 -46.55 46.39
C THR A 1004 18.38 -46.83 44.98
N LEU A 1005 18.56 -45.88 44.05
CA LEU A 1005 18.19 -46.00 42.64
C LEU A 1005 19.33 -46.51 41.74
N ASN A 1006 20.50 -46.82 42.30
CA ASN A 1006 21.72 -47.20 41.59
C ASN A 1006 22.17 -46.16 40.52
N LEU A 1007 21.97 -44.88 40.83
CA LEU A 1007 22.38 -43.74 40.00
C LEU A 1007 23.75 -43.22 40.43
N ARG A 1008 24.55 -42.77 39.46
CA ARG A 1008 25.82 -42.09 39.71
C ARG A 1008 25.59 -40.66 40.20
N LEU A 1009 26.54 -40.13 40.96
CA LEU A 1009 26.49 -38.75 41.45
C LEU A 1009 27.70 -37.95 40.96
N VAL A 1010 27.43 -36.74 40.49
CA VAL A 1010 28.41 -35.68 40.34
C VAL A 1010 28.08 -34.59 41.35
N ALA A 1011 29.06 -34.05 42.08
CA ALA A 1011 28.88 -32.86 42.91
C ALA A 1011 29.55 -31.68 42.23
N GLU A 1012 28.77 -30.63 41.94
CA GLU A 1012 29.22 -29.45 41.22
C GLU A 1012 29.76 -28.35 42.11
N GLY A 1013 30.57 -27.46 41.51
CA GLY A 1013 31.03 -26.26 42.20
C GLY A 1013 31.88 -26.55 43.45
N VAL A 1014 32.56 -27.70 43.52
CA VAL A 1014 33.49 -27.98 44.62
C VAL A 1014 34.71 -27.06 44.47
N GLU A 1015 34.84 -26.11 45.39
CA GLU A 1015 35.86 -25.05 45.37
C GLU A 1015 36.90 -25.23 46.48
N THR A 1016 36.58 -25.96 47.56
CA THR A 1016 37.44 -26.10 48.74
C THR A 1016 37.71 -27.55 49.12
N GLN A 1017 38.87 -27.81 49.72
CA GLN A 1017 39.21 -29.13 50.25
C GLN A 1017 38.28 -29.59 51.39
N ALA A 1018 37.66 -28.65 52.12
CA ALA A 1018 36.68 -28.96 53.17
C ALA A 1018 35.38 -29.54 52.57
N GLN A 1019 34.83 -28.92 51.52
CA GLN A 1019 33.70 -29.45 50.75
C GLN A 1019 34.02 -30.85 50.21
N ARG A 1020 35.20 -31.03 49.58
CA ARG A 1020 35.65 -32.33 49.05
C ARG A 1020 35.71 -33.42 50.13
N SER A 1021 36.33 -33.16 51.27
CA SER A 1021 36.45 -34.15 52.34
C SER A 1021 35.09 -34.52 52.95
N LEU A 1022 34.17 -33.55 53.07
CA LEU A 1022 32.82 -33.81 53.56
C LEU A 1022 32.01 -34.66 52.57
N LEU A 1023 32.01 -34.30 51.28
CA LEU A 1023 31.34 -35.06 50.22
C LEU A 1023 31.88 -36.49 50.11
N ALA A 1024 33.21 -36.67 50.16
CA ALA A 1024 33.83 -38.00 50.12
C ALA A 1024 33.39 -38.91 51.29
N SER A 1025 33.08 -38.34 52.46
CA SER A 1025 32.58 -39.10 53.61
C SER A 1025 31.12 -39.59 53.44
N MET A 1026 30.36 -39.01 52.51
CA MET A 1026 28.94 -39.35 52.27
C MET A 1026 28.74 -40.52 51.31
N GLY A 1027 29.67 -40.75 50.38
CA GLY A 1027 29.59 -41.90 49.46
C GLY A 1027 30.43 -41.74 48.18
N PRO A 1028 30.27 -42.68 47.21
CA PRO A 1028 30.94 -42.60 45.93
C PRO A 1028 30.35 -41.47 45.07
N ILE A 1029 31.10 -40.37 44.96
CA ILE A 1029 30.71 -39.15 44.24
C ILE A 1029 31.84 -38.79 43.26
N VAL A 1030 31.47 -38.30 42.07
CA VAL A 1030 32.39 -37.65 41.11
C VAL A 1030 32.45 -36.17 41.45
N LEU A 1031 33.65 -35.60 41.54
CA LEU A 1031 33.87 -34.20 41.85
C LEU A 1031 33.98 -33.38 40.57
N GLN A 1032 33.26 -32.27 40.51
CA GLN A 1032 33.43 -31.22 39.52
C GLN A 1032 33.52 -29.86 40.22
N GLY A 1033 34.48 -29.03 39.83
CA GLY A 1033 34.62 -27.68 40.38
C GLY A 1033 36.03 -27.13 40.33
N TYR A 1034 36.17 -25.87 40.74
CA TYR A 1034 37.44 -25.13 40.64
C TYR A 1034 38.54 -25.65 41.57
N LEU A 1035 38.22 -26.51 42.55
CA LEU A 1035 39.23 -27.23 43.33
C LEU A 1035 40.10 -28.12 42.43
N ALA A 1036 39.51 -28.80 41.45
CA ALA A 1036 40.22 -29.65 40.50
C ALA A 1036 40.79 -28.83 39.33
N SER A 1037 39.92 -28.11 38.62
CA SER A 1037 40.32 -27.12 37.61
C SER A 1037 39.15 -26.22 37.24
N ARG A 1038 39.47 -25.04 36.70
CA ARG A 1038 38.53 -24.27 35.88
C ARG A 1038 38.34 -24.98 34.52
N PRO A 1039 37.25 -24.68 33.77
CA PRO A 1039 37.17 -25.06 32.37
C PRO A 1039 38.34 -24.46 31.59
N VAL A 1040 39.01 -25.26 30.76
CA VAL A 1040 40.21 -24.87 29.98
C VAL A 1040 40.12 -25.35 28.52
N PRO A 1041 40.83 -24.75 27.56
CA PRO A 1041 40.91 -25.25 26.18
C PRO A 1041 41.44 -26.69 26.10
N ALA A 1042 41.17 -27.39 24.99
CA ALA A 1042 41.59 -28.80 24.78
C ALA A 1042 43.09 -29.02 25.05
N GLN A 1043 43.96 -28.13 24.55
CA GLN A 1043 45.41 -28.23 24.72
C GLN A 1043 45.85 -28.14 26.19
N GLU A 1044 45.25 -27.23 26.97
CA GLU A 1044 45.51 -27.14 28.42
C GLU A 1044 44.93 -28.34 29.17
N PHE A 1045 43.80 -28.90 28.70
CA PHE A 1045 43.22 -30.13 29.24
C PHE A 1045 44.12 -31.35 29.01
N GLU A 1046 44.81 -31.42 27.87
CA GLU A 1046 45.80 -32.49 27.58
C GLU A 1046 46.99 -32.44 28.54
N GLU A 1047 47.42 -31.25 28.99
CA GLU A 1047 48.41 -31.12 30.08
C GLU A 1047 47.89 -31.59 31.45
N LEU A 1048 46.57 -31.54 31.68
CA LEU A 1048 45.93 -32.13 32.86
C LEU A 1048 45.89 -33.66 32.76
N LEU A 1049 45.54 -34.20 31.59
CA LEU A 1049 45.54 -35.64 31.32
C LEU A 1049 46.92 -36.27 31.46
N ALA A 1050 47.98 -35.58 31.02
CA ALA A 1050 49.36 -36.04 31.17
C ALA A 1050 49.81 -36.18 32.64
N LYS A 1051 49.15 -35.50 33.59
CA LYS A 1051 49.41 -35.63 35.04
C LYS A 1051 48.66 -36.82 35.66
N GLY A 1052 47.56 -37.27 35.05
CA GLY A 1052 46.71 -38.38 35.48
C GLY A 1052 45.89 -38.15 36.75
N VAL A 1053 46.51 -37.56 37.78
CA VAL A 1053 45.92 -37.25 39.08
C VAL A 1053 46.00 -35.75 39.32
N LEU A 1054 44.85 -35.09 39.50
CA LEU A 1054 44.75 -33.65 39.72
C LEU A 1054 44.72 -33.26 41.20
N LEU A 1055 44.27 -34.16 42.06
CA LEU A 1055 44.11 -33.91 43.48
C LEU A 1055 44.80 -35.01 44.28
N SER A 1056 45.52 -34.67 45.34
CA SER A 1056 46.11 -35.69 46.23
C SER A 1056 45.03 -36.66 46.73
N PRO A 1057 45.30 -37.97 46.77
CA PRO A 1057 44.37 -38.94 47.31
C PRO A 1057 43.98 -38.61 48.76
N LEU A 1058 42.70 -38.78 49.09
CA LEU A 1058 42.23 -38.67 50.46
C LEU A 1058 42.71 -39.90 51.24
N VAL A 1059 43.63 -39.69 52.19
CA VAL A 1059 43.96 -40.67 53.23
C VAL A 1059 42.74 -40.75 54.17
N GLY A 1060 42.21 -41.97 54.34
CA GLY A 1060 40.99 -42.24 55.13
C GLY A 1060 41.21 -42.14 56.63
#